data_AF-A0A4Q4Z5U0-F1
#
_entry.id   AF-A0A4Q4Z5U0-F1
#
_cell.length_a   1.000
_cell.length_b   1.000
_cell.length_c   1.000
_cell.angle_alpha   90.00
_cell.angle_beta   90.00
_cell.angle_gamma   90.00
#
_symmetry.space_group_name_H-M   'P 1'
#
loop_
_entity.id
_entity.type
_entity.pdbx_description
1 polymer ?
#
loop_
_entity_poly.entity_id
_entity_poly.type
_entity_poly.pdbx_seq_one_letter_code
_entity_poly.pdbx_strand_id
1 'polypeptide(L)'
;MTTTATRTSSTALTAEAVCTVEIGGMTCASCVGRVQKSLDRLDGVAAATVNLASETATVTYAPGRLELPDLVAAVERAGYTATVTTPPPPRSAAVTSTAPAPYVARPDVEAGRAAQEARQDAHLRSLKRKWQVALTTGLGLMAVMYVPIRLDTMDWLMPAIFVVATVVQVWAGGGIYTAAWAAARHRAVNMNTLVALGTGVAYLYSSFVTLWPAQAERWRLPLHVYFETSLIIVALVLLGRWLEGRAKRRTADSVRALVDLAPPTARVLRDGTEHDVPVAEVRVDDLVRVRPGDTVPVDGIVVEGSSAVDESMLTGESVPVDKQGGEQVIGATVNRTGTLVVRVTAVGADTALAQIVRLVEQAQGSRAPMQRMADTAAAWFVPAVLVAAAATFAAWALFGPQPDQLLLAIGTTVAVLIIACPCALGLATPTAVMVGTGKAAEHGILISDGEALEQARRVTAVVLDKTGTITRGRPELTDVHTAPGWDADDLLRLVAAAEVGSEHPVGEAMVAAARQRGLDLPPVSGFDAVPGHGIDAVVDGRRLAVGNRAHLRARDVDTTPLASAAEAAATDGGTPMYAAVDGCLAGLLVVTDAAKPDSAEAVAQMRALGLEVWMVTGDNAATARVVAARVGIDHVLAEVLPEDKAARVRHLQEQGHVVAMVGDGINDAPALAQADVGVAIGTGADVAVAASDITLVGGDLRSIVTAVALSRRTVTTIKQGLVWAFGYNVLLVPVAAGAFYWWDHLLLDPVLASAAMAMSSVSVITNALRLRRFTPPADAADLRRRTVRDRISEPAYLVTVAAVALALGATFTWASRTDRAERGTNGLLAYSAGMGMPMRPAMSVMEEAEVEPVGAHDAGLDVDLAADGPVVPGRPTTLTVTVRDAGTGDRVTDLVRTHQVWTHLIVTREDLGTFAHLHPEPTGTPGVLRVTATFPTAGRFLLHTELRRQGEMADVLTTHELTVDGPQPVRYVVPDVDRVAVVDGTRIDLIGDAVVGETSDFRLAFSDAGSGEPVDDVQPYLGAAGHVVLMKAGADTFAHRHAETFDDQGRPVTALPGTTFGPVLDLHARFDTPGTYRLWAQFRLGDGRVVTAPFAVTARHDVDAGRHPTVTVTSGSHG
;
A
#
# COMPACT_ATOMS: atom_id res chain seq x y z
N MET A 1 46.78 55.55 20.79
CA MET A 1 47.10 55.02 19.45
C MET A 1 46.58 53.60 19.35
N THR A 2 45.38 53.41 18.79
CA THR A 2 45.05 52.35 17.80
C THR A 2 43.62 52.59 17.33
N THR A 3 43.49 52.76 16.03
CA THR A 3 42.36 53.33 15.30
C THR A 3 41.28 52.28 15.07
N THR A 4 40.04 52.58 15.46
CA THR A 4 38.85 51.77 15.14
C THR A 4 38.37 52.13 13.73
N ALA A 5 38.45 51.19 12.79
CA ALA A 5 37.90 51.34 11.46
C ALA A 5 36.46 50.77 11.43
N THR A 6 35.49 51.67 11.29
CA THR A 6 34.08 51.38 11.04
C THR A 6 33.96 50.77 9.64
N ARG A 7 33.64 49.48 9.52
CA ARG A 7 33.14 48.88 8.28
C ARG A 7 31.63 48.96 8.28
N THR A 8 31.09 49.88 7.50
CA THR A 8 29.73 49.85 6.97
C THR A 8 29.56 48.59 6.11
N SER A 9 28.89 47.56 6.64
CA SER A 9 28.39 46.47 5.81
C SER A 9 27.11 46.93 5.12
N SER A 10 27.25 47.40 3.89
CA SER A 10 26.15 47.42 2.92
C SER A 10 25.69 45.97 2.72
N THR A 11 24.54 45.62 3.26
CA THR A 11 23.78 44.42 2.88
C THR A 11 23.25 44.65 1.47
N ALA A 12 24.06 44.32 0.47
CA ALA A 12 23.52 44.01 -0.84
C ALA A 12 22.65 42.75 -0.67
N LEU A 13 21.33 42.93 -0.79
CA LEU A 13 20.39 41.83 -0.97
C LEU A 13 20.87 41.02 -2.18
N THR A 14 21.49 39.86 -1.93
CA THR A 14 21.74 38.88 -2.99
C THR A 14 20.38 38.41 -3.48
N ALA A 15 20.01 38.79 -4.70
CA ALA A 15 18.74 38.41 -5.29
C ALA A 15 18.66 36.88 -5.36
N GLU A 16 17.79 36.28 -4.54
CA GLU A 16 17.50 34.85 -4.59
C GLU A 16 16.75 34.54 -5.90
N ALA A 17 17.17 33.49 -6.60
CA ALA A 17 16.51 33.00 -7.80
C ALA A 17 15.83 31.66 -7.53
N VAL A 18 14.73 31.41 -8.24
CA VAL A 18 14.00 30.15 -8.17
C VAL A 18 14.15 29.41 -9.48
N CYS A 19 14.52 28.13 -9.43
CA CYS A 19 14.51 27.24 -10.58
C CYS A 19 13.75 25.95 -10.28
N THR A 20 13.22 25.30 -11.32
CA THR A 20 12.64 23.97 -11.22
C THR A 20 13.62 22.95 -11.79
N VAL A 21 13.78 21.81 -11.13
CA VAL A 21 14.61 20.69 -11.56
C VAL A 21 13.69 19.48 -11.71
N GLU A 22 13.51 18.98 -12.92
CA GLU A 22 12.87 17.68 -13.17
C GLU A 22 13.80 16.56 -12.69
N ILE A 23 13.24 15.56 -12.01
CA ILE A 23 13.99 14.49 -11.34
C ILE A 23 13.41 13.12 -11.69
N GLY A 24 14.11 12.36 -12.52
CA GLY A 24 13.72 11.00 -12.89
C GLY A 24 14.16 9.94 -11.88
N GLY A 25 13.32 8.92 -11.69
CA GLY A 25 13.62 7.72 -10.88
C GLY A 25 13.13 7.77 -9.43
N MET A 26 12.43 8.84 -9.02
CA MET A 26 11.79 8.90 -7.70
C MET A 26 10.56 7.98 -7.68
N THR A 27 10.48 7.08 -6.69
CA THR A 27 9.41 6.07 -6.63
C THR A 27 8.71 5.99 -5.28
N CYS A 28 9.17 6.74 -4.28
CA CYS A 28 8.59 6.74 -2.94
C CYS A 28 8.99 7.99 -2.16
N ALA A 29 8.31 8.25 -1.04
CA ALA A 29 8.57 9.40 -0.17
C ALA A 29 10.03 9.46 0.34
N SER A 30 10.66 8.31 0.59
CA SER A 30 12.07 8.27 0.98
C SER A 30 13.04 8.79 -0.11
N CYS A 31 12.66 8.69 -1.40
CA CYS A 31 13.43 9.31 -2.50
C CYS A 31 13.37 10.83 -2.40
N VAL A 32 12.17 11.36 -2.16
CA VAL A 32 11.90 12.79 -2.05
C VAL A 32 12.72 13.41 -0.91
N GLY A 33 12.69 12.79 0.27
CA GLY A 33 13.46 13.25 1.43
C GLY A 33 14.98 13.22 1.19
N ARG A 34 15.47 12.27 0.40
CA ARG A 34 16.89 12.16 0.03
C ARG A 34 17.32 13.25 -0.93
N VAL A 35 16.57 13.44 -2.02
CA VAL A 35 16.90 14.47 -3.01
C VAL A 35 16.87 15.85 -2.37
N GLN A 36 15.84 16.13 -1.57
CA GLN A 36 15.71 17.39 -0.87
C GLN A 36 16.87 17.63 0.10
N LYS A 37 17.23 16.65 0.94
CA LYS A 37 18.44 16.74 1.79
C LYS A 37 19.73 16.91 0.99
N SER A 38 19.81 16.38 -0.23
CA SER A 38 20.99 16.55 -1.08
C SER A 38 21.10 17.99 -1.59
N LEU A 39 19.96 18.58 -1.97
CA LEU A 39 19.85 19.97 -2.43
C LEU A 39 20.02 20.98 -1.28
N ASP A 40 19.33 20.78 -0.15
CA ASP A 40 19.41 21.64 1.04
C ASP A 40 20.82 21.69 1.68
N ARG A 41 21.68 20.70 1.37
CA ARG A 41 23.07 20.66 1.86
C ARG A 41 24.04 21.49 1.04
N LEU A 42 23.63 21.98 -0.13
CA LEU A 42 24.48 22.79 -0.98
C LEU A 42 24.58 24.20 -0.42
N ASP A 43 25.81 24.69 -0.26
CA ASP A 43 26.06 26.05 0.18
C ASP A 43 25.61 27.03 -0.92
N GLY A 44 24.62 27.87 -0.62
CA GLY A 44 23.94 28.72 -1.61
C GLY A 44 22.50 28.33 -1.95
N VAL A 45 21.98 27.20 -1.43
CA VAL A 45 20.53 26.89 -1.48
C VAL A 45 19.86 27.44 -0.21
N ALA A 46 18.85 28.29 -0.39
CA ALA A 46 18.04 28.82 0.71
C ALA A 46 16.93 27.84 1.11
N ALA A 47 16.29 27.22 0.11
CA ALA A 47 15.28 26.18 0.31
C ALA A 47 15.16 25.31 -0.95
N ALA A 48 15.07 23.99 -0.79
CA ALA A 48 14.60 23.10 -1.84
C ALA A 48 13.32 22.40 -1.42
N THR A 49 12.34 22.30 -2.31
CA THR A 49 11.10 21.53 -2.11
C THR A 49 10.95 20.54 -3.24
N VAL A 50 10.82 19.25 -2.93
CA VAL A 50 10.74 18.19 -3.94
C VAL A 50 9.34 17.57 -3.93
N ASN A 51 8.73 17.50 -5.11
CA ASN A 51 7.40 16.97 -5.36
C ASN A 51 7.50 15.60 -6.07
N LEU A 52 6.94 14.57 -5.42
CA LEU A 52 6.92 13.21 -5.97
C LEU A 52 5.90 13.04 -7.11
N ALA A 53 4.78 13.77 -7.07
CA ALA A 53 3.70 13.61 -8.03
C ALA A 53 4.08 14.17 -9.41
N SER A 54 4.77 15.31 -9.43
CA SER A 54 5.28 15.94 -10.66
C SER A 54 6.69 15.47 -11.05
N GLU A 55 7.37 14.72 -10.16
CA GLU A 55 8.79 14.38 -10.33
C GLU A 55 9.67 15.65 -10.51
N THR A 56 9.40 16.72 -9.77
CA THR A 56 10.17 17.98 -9.85
C THR A 56 10.63 18.48 -8.49
N ALA A 57 11.68 19.29 -8.46
CA ALA A 57 12.15 20.04 -7.31
C ALA A 57 12.18 21.54 -7.62
N THR A 58 11.54 22.33 -6.78
CA THR A 58 11.66 23.78 -6.80
C THR A 58 12.77 24.18 -5.84
N VAL A 59 13.77 24.90 -6.34
CA VAL A 59 14.95 25.28 -5.56
C VAL A 59 15.11 26.80 -5.59
N THR A 60 15.14 27.40 -4.40
CA THR A 60 15.53 28.79 -4.18
C THR A 60 17.02 28.81 -3.87
N TYR A 61 17.81 29.49 -4.72
CA TYR A 61 19.26 29.53 -4.63
C TYR A 61 19.80 30.94 -4.84
N ALA A 62 21.01 31.21 -4.35
CA ALA A 62 21.73 32.46 -4.55
C ALA A 62 22.59 32.39 -5.83
N PRO A 63 22.20 33.08 -6.92
CA PRO A 63 22.99 33.13 -8.16
C PRO A 63 24.40 33.68 -7.88
N GLY A 64 25.42 33.03 -8.43
CA GLY A 64 26.84 33.39 -8.24
C GLY A 64 27.52 32.76 -7.01
N ARG A 65 26.77 32.10 -6.10
CA ARG A 65 27.34 31.16 -5.12
C ARG A 65 27.16 29.70 -5.51
N LEU A 66 26.10 29.42 -6.26
CA LEU A 66 25.73 28.08 -6.74
C LEU A 66 25.25 28.19 -8.18
N GLU A 67 25.75 27.31 -9.06
CA GLU A 67 25.34 27.26 -10.46
C GLU A 67 24.34 26.13 -10.71
N LEU A 68 23.49 26.28 -11.73
CA LEU A 68 22.44 25.29 -12.05
C LEU A 68 22.97 23.84 -12.27
N PRO A 69 24.15 23.61 -12.88
CA PRO A 69 24.73 22.27 -12.98
C PRO A 69 25.06 21.62 -11.64
N ASP A 70 25.34 22.40 -10.59
CA ASP A 70 25.64 21.88 -9.26
C ASP A 70 24.41 21.25 -8.60
N LEU A 71 23.22 21.80 -8.90
CA LEU A 71 21.93 21.24 -8.51
C LEU A 71 21.72 19.87 -9.17
N VAL A 72 21.96 19.77 -10.49
CA VAL A 72 21.87 18.51 -11.24
C VAL A 72 22.83 17.47 -10.67
N ALA A 73 24.09 17.84 -10.48
CA ALA A 73 25.11 16.95 -9.93
C ALA A 73 24.77 16.48 -8.50
N ALA A 74 24.08 17.30 -7.70
CA ALA A 74 23.62 16.92 -6.36
C ALA A 74 22.49 15.90 -6.39
N VAL A 75 21.58 16.02 -7.35
CA VAL A 75 20.51 15.04 -7.57
C VAL A 75 21.09 13.72 -8.11
N GLU A 76 22.04 13.80 -9.04
CA GLU A 76 22.74 12.62 -9.59
C GLU A 76 23.57 11.89 -8.52
N ARG A 77 24.27 12.63 -7.66
CA ARG A 77 24.96 12.05 -6.49
C ARG A 77 24.01 11.38 -5.50
N ALA A 78 22.74 11.79 -5.45
CA ALA A 78 21.71 11.15 -4.63
C ALA A 78 21.12 9.88 -5.29
N GLY A 79 21.48 9.60 -6.55
CA GLY A 79 21.10 8.40 -7.31
C GLY A 79 19.91 8.59 -8.25
N TYR A 80 19.64 9.82 -8.71
CA TYR A 80 18.50 10.17 -9.57
C TYR A 80 18.95 10.96 -10.80
N THR A 81 18.17 10.97 -11.88
CA THR A 81 18.49 11.80 -13.07
C THR A 81 17.88 13.18 -12.90
N ALA A 82 18.54 14.26 -13.34
CA ALA A 82 17.99 15.62 -13.22
C ALA A 82 18.13 16.48 -14.48
N THR A 83 17.13 17.32 -14.75
CA THR A 83 17.11 18.33 -15.83
C THR A 83 16.54 19.65 -15.30
N VAL A 84 17.20 20.78 -15.57
CA VAL A 84 16.76 22.09 -15.07
C VAL A 84 15.80 22.76 -16.06
N THR A 85 14.69 23.28 -15.56
CA THR A 85 13.68 24.06 -16.30
C THR A 85 13.42 25.37 -15.55
N THR A 86 13.71 26.51 -16.19
CA THR A 86 13.52 27.83 -15.56
C THR A 86 12.09 28.35 -15.78
N PRO A 87 11.31 28.70 -14.74
CA PRO A 87 10.03 29.37 -14.92
C PRO A 87 10.25 30.84 -15.36
N PRO A 88 9.28 31.47 -16.07
CA PRO A 88 9.33 32.91 -16.30
C PRO A 88 9.19 33.65 -14.95
N PRO A 89 9.92 34.76 -14.73
CA PRO A 89 9.91 35.45 -13.45
C PRO A 89 8.55 36.12 -13.17
N PRO A 90 8.09 36.16 -11.90
CA PRO A 90 6.94 36.97 -11.51
C PRO A 90 7.28 38.45 -11.70
N ARG A 91 6.46 39.17 -12.47
CA ARG A 91 6.63 40.62 -12.65
C ARG A 91 6.12 41.34 -11.40
N SER A 92 7.04 41.93 -10.62
CA SER A 92 6.65 42.89 -9.58
C SER A 92 6.18 44.19 -10.21
N ALA A 93 5.16 44.80 -9.63
CA ALA A 93 4.61 46.09 -10.02
C ALA A 93 5.67 47.21 -10.03
N ALA A 94 6.17 47.56 -11.21
CA ALA A 94 6.75 48.85 -11.51
C ALA A 94 6.37 49.21 -12.95
N VAL A 95 5.44 50.16 -13.07
CA VAL A 95 5.03 50.75 -14.34
C VAL A 95 6.22 51.48 -14.94
N THR A 96 6.78 50.96 -16.03
CA THR A 96 7.40 51.81 -17.05
C THR A 96 7.18 51.21 -18.43
N SER A 97 6.48 51.99 -19.25
CA SER A 97 6.18 51.75 -20.67
C SER A 97 7.39 51.25 -21.45
N THR A 98 7.36 49.98 -21.85
CA THR A 98 7.90 49.49 -23.13
C THR A 98 7.05 48.30 -23.58
N ALA A 99 6.70 48.29 -24.86
CA ALA A 99 5.73 47.38 -25.47
C ALA A 99 5.93 45.90 -25.07
N PRO A 100 4.85 45.14 -24.79
CA PRO A 100 4.98 43.73 -24.48
C PRO A 100 5.39 42.96 -25.74
N ALA A 101 6.52 42.27 -25.66
CA ALA A 101 6.86 41.23 -26.63
C ALA A 101 5.78 40.12 -26.58
N PRO A 102 5.36 39.57 -27.72
CA PRO A 102 4.30 38.57 -27.78
C PRO A 102 4.73 37.32 -27.01
N TYR A 103 3.93 36.92 -26.03
CA TYR A 103 4.03 35.61 -25.38
C TYR A 103 3.62 34.55 -26.40
N VAL A 104 4.60 34.04 -27.15
CA VAL A 104 4.43 32.85 -27.96
C VAL A 104 4.49 31.67 -27.00
N ALA A 105 3.35 31.01 -26.78
CA ALA A 105 3.35 29.65 -26.23
C ALA A 105 4.22 28.78 -27.14
N ARG A 106 5.39 28.38 -26.65
CA ARG A 106 6.26 27.48 -27.39
C ARG A 106 5.53 26.13 -27.54
N PRO A 107 5.32 25.60 -28.76
CA PRO A 107 4.75 24.26 -28.97
C PRO A 107 5.53 23.14 -28.23
N ASP A 108 6.75 23.46 -27.79
CA ASP A 108 7.66 22.64 -26.99
C ASP A 108 7.08 22.23 -25.61
N VAL A 109 6.20 23.02 -24.99
CA VAL A 109 5.67 22.75 -23.63
C VAL A 109 4.50 21.76 -23.66
N GLU A 110 3.59 21.87 -24.61
CA GLU A 110 2.52 20.88 -24.83
C GLU A 110 3.09 19.56 -25.35
N ALA A 111 4.07 19.62 -26.27
CA ALA A 111 4.81 18.44 -26.72
C ALA A 111 5.58 17.78 -25.56
N GLY A 112 6.16 18.58 -24.66
CA GLY A 112 6.81 18.11 -23.44
C GLY A 112 5.86 17.40 -22.48
N ARG A 113 4.68 17.99 -22.20
CA ARG A 113 3.62 17.36 -21.40
C ARG A 113 3.09 16.07 -22.02
N ALA A 114 2.79 16.06 -23.32
CA ALA A 114 2.34 14.85 -24.02
C ALA A 114 3.41 13.74 -24.02
N ALA A 115 4.69 14.10 -24.16
CA ALA A 115 5.80 13.15 -24.08
C ALA A 115 5.95 12.58 -22.65
N GLN A 116 5.77 13.41 -21.61
CA GLN A 116 5.77 12.99 -20.21
C GLN A 116 4.64 11.99 -19.93
N GLU A 117 3.43 12.28 -20.41
CA GLU A 117 2.27 11.40 -20.27
C GLU A 117 2.47 10.07 -21.01
N ALA A 118 3.01 10.11 -22.22
CA ALA A 118 3.34 8.90 -22.98
C ALA A 118 4.38 8.02 -22.24
N ARG A 119 5.35 8.64 -21.56
CA ARG A 119 6.34 7.95 -20.71
C ARG A 119 5.69 7.34 -19.47
N GLN A 120 4.83 8.07 -18.76
CA GLN A 120 4.07 7.54 -17.63
C GLN A 120 3.15 6.38 -18.04
N ASP A 121 2.53 6.46 -19.20
CA ASP A 121 1.68 5.40 -19.75
C ASP A 121 2.46 4.16 -20.17
N ALA A 122 3.63 4.36 -20.79
CA ALA A 122 4.55 3.28 -21.07
C ALA A 122 5.03 2.61 -19.77
N HIS A 123 5.33 3.39 -18.73
CA HIS A 123 5.73 2.88 -17.42
C HIS A 123 4.60 2.06 -16.76
N LEU A 124 3.37 2.57 -16.72
CA LEU A 124 2.21 1.85 -16.19
C LEU A 124 1.92 0.56 -16.96
N ARG A 125 2.03 0.57 -18.30
CA ARG A 125 1.89 -0.64 -19.12
C ARG A 125 3.00 -1.64 -18.85
N SER A 126 4.24 -1.18 -18.65
CA SER A 126 5.37 -2.01 -18.29
C SER A 126 5.17 -2.69 -16.93
N LEU A 127 4.78 -1.93 -15.90
CA LEU A 127 4.43 -2.48 -14.59
C LEU A 127 3.30 -3.50 -14.70
N LYS A 128 2.24 -3.18 -15.46
CA LYS A 128 1.11 -4.09 -15.71
C LYS A 128 1.57 -5.44 -16.25
N ARG A 129 2.36 -5.40 -17.32
CA ARG A 129 2.88 -6.61 -17.96
C ARG A 129 3.80 -7.39 -17.03
N LYS A 130 4.68 -6.70 -16.29
CA LYS A 130 5.63 -7.34 -15.36
C LYS A 130 4.93 -8.09 -14.23
N TRP A 131 3.96 -7.46 -13.56
CA TRP A 131 3.25 -8.14 -12.48
C TRP A 131 2.38 -9.29 -12.99
N GLN A 132 1.73 -9.13 -14.14
CA GLN A 132 0.90 -10.19 -14.73
C GLN A 132 1.74 -11.42 -15.06
N VAL A 133 2.85 -11.23 -15.78
CA VAL A 133 3.76 -12.33 -16.13
C VAL A 133 4.34 -12.98 -14.88
N ALA A 134 4.85 -12.18 -13.94
CA ALA A 134 5.42 -12.71 -12.70
C ALA A 134 4.39 -13.49 -11.86
N LEU A 135 3.14 -13.00 -11.78
CA LEU A 135 2.07 -13.68 -11.05
C LEU A 135 1.66 -14.97 -11.76
N THR A 136 1.45 -14.94 -13.08
CA THR A 136 1.06 -16.14 -13.84
C THR A 136 2.15 -17.20 -13.81
N THR A 137 3.42 -16.79 -13.92
CA THR A 137 4.55 -17.72 -13.82
C THR A 137 4.67 -18.26 -12.41
N GLY A 138 4.61 -17.41 -11.37
CA GLY A 138 4.67 -17.84 -9.98
C GLY A 138 3.54 -18.81 -9.61
N LEU A 139 2.29 -18.49 -9.95
CA LEU A 139 1.14 -19.39 -9.72
C LEU A 139 1.25 -20.67 -10.57
N GLY A 140 1.77 -20.58 -11.80
CA GLY A 140 2.02 -21.74 -12.65
C GLY A 140 3.06 -22.67 -12.04
N LEU A 141 4.18 -22.13 -11.56
CA LEU A 141 5.20 -22.89 -10.83
C LEU A 141 4.63 -23.53 -9.56
N MET A 142 3.86 -22.77 -8.78
CA MET A 142 3.17 -23.29 -7.60
C MET A 142 2.24 -24.45 -7.97
N ALA A 143 1.42 -24.31 -9.03
CA ALA A 143 0.54 -25.39 -9.48
C ALA A 143 1.34 -26.64 -9.91
N VAL A 144 2.43 -26.47 -10.67
CA VAL A 144 3.31 -27.57 -11.07
C VAL A 144 3.91 -28.28 -9.86
N MET A 145 4.30 -27.56 -8.81
CA MET A 145 4.86 -28.15 -7.58
C MET A 145 3.83 -28.84 -6.67
N TYR A 146 2.53 -28.51 -6.80
CA TYR A 146 1.46 -29.15 -6.04
C TYR A 146 0.85 -30.37 -6.74
N VAL A 147 1.13 -30.58 -8.02
CA VAL A 147 0.75 -31.80 -8.73
C VAL A 147 1.75 -32.91 -8.37
N PRO A 148 1.32 -34.16 -8.16
CA PRO A 148 2.22 -35.31 -8.07
C PRO A 148 2.89 -35.53 -9.43
N ILE A 149 4.07 -34.96 -9.63
CA ILE A 149 4.89 -35.18 -10.83
C ILE A 149 5.91 -36.25 -10.48
N ARG A 150 6.06 -37.23 -11.37
CA ARG A 150 6.99 -38.34 -11.21
C ARG A 150 8.44 -37.85 -11.17
N LEU A 151 9.29 -38.62 -10.51
CA LEU A 151 10.69 -38.29 -10.26
C LEU A 151 11.55 -38.20 -11.54
N ASP A 152 11.29 -39.07 -12.53
CA ASP A 152 11.91 -39.01 -13.87
C ASP A 152 11.72 -37.66 -14.57
N THR A 153 10.56 -37.05 -14.35
CA THR A 153 10.20 -35.78 -14.95
C THR A 153 10.89 -34.62 -14.23
N MET A 154 11.28 -34.79 -12.96
CA MET A 154 11.96 -33.76 -12.16
C MET A 154 13.33 -33.39 -12.72
N ASP A 155 14.04 -34.34 -13.33
CA ASP A 155 15.44 -34.19 -13.76
C ASP A 155 15.63 -33.07 -14.79
N TRP A 156 14.67 -32.91 -15.71
CA TRP A 156 14.68 -31.81 -16.68
C TRP A 156 13.77 -30.65 -16.26
N LEU A 157 12.72 -30.93 -15.48
CA LEU A 157 11.76 -29.92 -15.04
C LEU A 157 12.37 -28.92 -14.05
N MET A 158 13.19 -29.37 -13.09
CA MET A 158 13.81 -28.49 -12.10
C MET A 158 14.78 -27.47 -12.73
N PRO A 159 15.70 -27.84 -13.64
CA PRO A 159 16.48 -26.88 -14.41
C PRO A 159 15.61 -25.92 -15.25
N ALA A 160 14.51 -26.42 -15.85
CA ALA A 160 13.60 -25.57 -16.62
C ALA A 160 12.89 -24.54 -15.73
N ILE A 161 12.42 -24.95 -14.55
CA ILE A 161 11.85 -24.06 -13.53
C ILE A 161 12.87 -23.01 -13.11
N PHE A 162 14.12 -23.39 -12.86
CA PHE A 162 15.19 -22.46 -12.53
C PHE A 162 15.41 -21.42 -13.64
N VAL A 163 15.49 -21.82 -14.91
CA VAL A 163 15.67 -20.88 -16.04
C VAL A 163 14.50 -19.91 -16.13
N VAL A 164 13.26 -20.41 -16.10
CA VAL A 164 12.05 -19.59 -16.15
C VAL A 164 12.00 -18.61 -14.97
N ALA A 165 12.25 -19.11 -13.76
CA ALA A 165 12.28 -18.28 -12.55
C ALA A 165 13.38 -17.22 -12.63
N THR A 166 14.58 -17.56 -13.08
CA THR A 166 15.71 -16.63 -13.27
C THR A 166 15.33 -15.48 -14.20
N VAL A 167 14.77 -15.80 -15.37
CA VAL A 167 14.39 -14.79 -16.38
C VAL A 167 13.35 -13.84 -15.81
N VAL A 168 12.30 -14.37 -15.19
CA VAL A 168 11.22 -13.54 -14.65
C VAL A 168 11.70 -12.74 -13.43
N GLN A 169 12.49 -13.34 -12.53
CA GLN A 169 13.05 -12.69 -11.35
C GLN A 169 13.89 -11.47 -11.73
N VAL A 170 14.81 -11.62 -12.68
CA VAL A 170 15.71 -10.54 -13.12
C VAL A 170 14.94 -9.48 -13.90
N TRP A 171 14.03 -9.87 -14.79
CA TRP A 171 13.29 -8.92 -15.64
C TRP A 171 12.20 -8.13 -14.87
N ALA A 172 11.38 -8.82 -14.09
CA ALA A 172 10.32 -8.19 -13.31
C ALA A 172 10.89 -7.50 -12.07
N GLY A 173 11.79 -8.19 -11.34
CA GLY A 173 12.39 -7.70 -10.10
C GLY A 173 13.55 -6.72 -10.30
N GLY A 174 14.11 -6.58 -11.51
CA GLY A 174 15.31 -5.77 -11.76
C GLY A 174 15.24 -4.34 -11.22
N GLY A 175 14.09 -3.68 -11.35
CA GLY A 175 13.90 -2.32 -10.79
C GLY A 175 13.88 -2.26 -9.26
N ILE A 176 13.48 -3.35 -8.59
CA ILE A 176 13.51 -3.45 -7.12
C ILE A 176 14.96 -3.64 -6.66
N TYR A 177 15.70 -4.54 -7.32
CA TYR A 177 17.10 -4.81 -7.00
C TYR A 177 18.02 -3.62 -7.23
N THR A 178 17.88 -2.90 -8.35
CA THR A 178 18.68 -1.69 -8.62
C THR A 178 18.39 -0.60 -7.60
N ALA A 179 17.13 -0.40 -7.23
CA ALA A 179 16.74 0.59 -6.22
C ALA A 179 17.23 0.21 -4.81
N ALA A 180 17.21 -1.08 -4.45
CA ALA A 180 17.75 -1.59 -3.19
C ALA A 180 19.27 -1.41 -3.13
N TRP A 181 19.98 -1.73 -4.21
CA TRP A 181 21.43 -1.56 -4.32
C TRP A 181 21.84 -0.08 -4.23
N ALA A 182 21.11 0.81 -4.92
CA ALA A 182 21.32 2.24 -4.81
C ALA A 182 21.13 2.73 -3.36
N ALA A 183 20.07 2.29 -2.67
CA ALA A 183 19.86 2.64 -1.26
C ALA A 183 21.01 2.15 -0.37
N ALA A 184 21.45 0.90 -0.55
CA ALA A 184 22.55 0.32 0.21
C ALA A 184 23.87 1.06 0.00
N ARG A 185 24.21 1.43 -1.25
CA ARG A 185 25.40 2.24 -1.58
C ARG A 185 25.43 3.57 -0.82
N HIS A 186 24.27 4.14 -0.55
CA HIS A 186 24.11 5.37 0.21
C HIS A 186 23.84 5.16 1.71
N ARG A 187 24.09 3.95 2.25
CA ARG A 187 23.87 3.58 3.66
C ARG A 187 22.45 3.85 4.15
N ALA A 188 21.47 3.69 3.27
CA ALA A 188 20.06 3.84 3.58
C ALA A 188 19.32 2.53 3.35
N VAL A 189 18.29 2.29 4.14
CA VAL A 189 17.37 1.16 3.98
C VAL A 189 15.99 1.69 3.62
N ASN A 190 15.30 1.00 2.71
CA ASN A 190 13.94 1.33 2.33
C ASN A 190 13.14 0.06 2.01
N MET A 191 11.90 0.25 1.56
CA MET A 191 11.02 -0.84 1.15
C MET A 191 11.63 -1.78 0.12
N ASN A 192 12.38 -1.25 -0.86
CA ASN A 192 13.05 -2.10 -1.86
C ASN A 192 14.10 -3.00 -1.22
N THR A 193 14.77 -2.54 -0.16
CA THR A 193 15.75 -3.34 0.58
C THR A 193 15.09 -4.57 1.21
N LEU A 194 13.93 -4.42 1.85
CA LEU A 194 13.21 -5.54 2.46
C LEU A 194 12.76 -6.57 1.41
N VAL A 195 12.14 -6.10 0.33
CA VAL A 195 11.66 -6.98 -0.75
C VAL A 195 12.82 -7.67 -1.45
N ALA A 196 13.87 -6.93 -1.83
CA ALA A 196 15.05 -7.48 -2.48
C ALA A 196 15.77 -8.52 -1.62
N LEU A 197 15.83 -8.30 -0.30
CA LEU A 197 16.41 -9.26 0.63
C LEU A 197 15.54 -10.52 0.74
N GLY A 198 14.23 -10.38 0.97
CA GLY A 198 13.31 -11.51 1.09
C GLY A 198 13.26 -12.38 -0.17
N THR A 199 13.06 -11.76 -1.34
CA THR A 199 13.01 -12.49 -2.62
C THR A 199 14.40 -12.97 -3.05
N GLY A 200 15.46 -12.22 -2.73
CA GLY A 200 16.84 -12.62 -2.97
C GLY A 200 17.24 -13.86 -2.19
N VAL A 201 16.94 -13.93 -0.89
CA VAL A 201 17.22 -15.11 -0.05
C VAL A 201 16.46 -16.33 -0.55
N ALA A 202 15.15 -16.21 -0.79
CA ALA A 202 14.34 -17.32 -1.31
C ALA A 202 14.86 -17.83 -2.66
N TYR A 203 15.17 -16.91 -3.58
CA TYR A 203 15.69 -17.26 -4.90
C TYR A 203 17.10 -17.88 -4.85
N LEU A 204 18.02 -17.32 -4.06
CA LEU A 204 19.40 -17.82 -3.96
C LEU A 204 19.45 -19.20 -3.28
N TYR A 205 18.64 -19.41 -2.24
CA TYR A 205 18.48 -20.72 -1.61
C TYR A 205 17.98 -21.75 -2.63
N SER A 206 16.90 -21.43 -3.35
CA SER A 206 16.33 -22.31 -4.37
C SER A 206 17.33 -22.62 -5.48
N SER A 207 18.06 -21.61 -5.94
CA SER A 207 19.11 -21.76 -6.95
C SER A 207 20.24 -22.67 -6.47
N PHE A 208 20.66 -22.53 -5.21
CA PHE A 208 21.69 -23.37 -4.62
C PHE A 208 21.26 -24.84 -4.54
N VAL A 209 20.03 -25.09 -4.06
CA VAL A 209 19.44 -26.43 -3.97
C VAL A 209 19.29 -27.06 -5.36
N THR A 210 18.87 -26.31 -6.38
CA THR A 210 18.71 -26.83 -7.74
C THR A 210 20.04 -27.09 -8.46
N LEU A 211 21.05 -26.23 -8.29
CA LEU A 211 22.34 -26.35 -8.99
C LEU A 211 23.33 -27.30 -8.29
N TRP A 212 23.24 -27.43 -6.96
CA TRP A 212 24.13 -28.28 -6.15
C TRP A 212 23.36 -29.14 -5.13
N PRO A 213 22.43 -30.00 -5.58
CA PRO A 213 21.59 -30.81 -4.68
C PRO A 213 22.42 -31.71 -3.77
N ALA A 214 23.48 -32.35 -4.29
CA ALA A 214 24.36 -33.20 -3.49
C ALA A 214 25.09 -32.44 -2.37
N GLN A 215 25.42 -31.17 -2.59
CA GLN A 215 26.06 -30.36 -1.56
C GLN A 215 25.05 -29.87 -0.52
N ALA A 216 23.83 -29.53 -0.95
CA ALA A 216 22.72 -29.20 -0.08
C ALA A 216 22.38 -30.38 0.85
N GLU A 217 22.34 -31.60 0.31
CA GLU A 217 22.10 -32.84 1.06
C GLU A 217 23.23 -33.13 2.08
N ARG A 218 24.50 -32.97 1.69
CA ARG A 218 25.64 -33.06 2.62
C ARG A 218 25.53 -32.07 3.78
N TRP A 219 24.97 -30.90 3.53
CA TRP A 219 24.72 -29.87 4.55
C TRP A 219 23.38 -30.05 5.27
N ARG A 220 22.66 -31.15 5.01
CA ARG A 220 21.35 -31.47 5.59
C ARG A 220 20.32 -30.36 5.34
N LEU A 221 20.41 -29.70 4.18
CA LEU A 221 19.43 -28.70 3.75
C LEU A 221 18.23 -29.39 3.10
N PRO A 222 17.00 -28.95 3.41
CA PRO A 222 15.80 -29.43 2.72
C PRO A 222 15.84 -29.12 1.23
N LEU A 223 15.49 -30.09 0.39
CA LEU A 223 15.49 -29.94 -1.07
C LEU A 223 14.26 -29.19 -1.62
N HIS A 224 13.48 -28.57 -0.74
CA HIS A 224 12.33 -27.75 -1.12
C HIS A 224 12.79 -26.46 -1.80
N VAL A 225 12.20 -26.10 -2.94
CA VAL A 225 12.48 -24.85 -3.66
C VAL A 225 11.38 -23.83 -3.43
N TYR A 226 11.71 -22.54 -3.54
CA TYR A 226 10.83 -21.39 -3.26
C TYR A 226 10.84 -20.36 -4.40
N PHE A 227 11.06 -20.82 -5.64
CA PHE A 227 11.07 -19.94 -6.82
C PHE A 227 9.71 -19.24 -7.00
N GLU A 228 8.62 -19.99 -6.83
CA GLU A 228 7.25 -19.50 -6.89
C GLU A 228 6.99 -18.43 -5.84
N THR A 229 7.45 -18.63 -4.60
CA THR A 229 7.30 -17.65 -3.51
C THR A 229 7.95 -16.33 -3.90
N SER A 230 9.20 -16.37 -4.38
CA SER A 230 9.94 -15.19 -4.81
C SER A 230 9.22 -14.44 -5.95
N LEU A 231 8.77 -15.15 -6.99
CA LEU A 231 8.08 -14.53 -8.13
C LEU A 231 6.73 -13.94 -7.75
N ILE A 232 5.94 -14.62 -6.92
CA ILE A 232 4.64 -14.15 -6.44
C ILE A 232 4.82 -12.87 -5.62
N ILE A 233 5.83 -12.80 -4.74
CA ILE A 233 6.13 -11.58 -3.98
C ILE A 233 6.47 -10.43 -4.92
N VAL A 234 7.38 -10.63 -5.87
CA VAL A 234 7.72 -9.59 -6.88
C VAL A 234 6.45 -9.14 -7.62
N ALA A 235 5.61 -10.08 -8.03
CA ALA A 235 4.38 -9.79 -8.75
C ALA A 235 3.41 -8.94 -7.91
N LEU A 236 3.16 -9.31 -6.67
CA LEU A 236 2.21 -8.59 -5.80
C LEU A 236 2.71 -7.19 -5.42
N VAL A 237 4.03 -7.02 -5.22
CA VAL A 237 4.64 -5.69 -5.01
C VAL A 237 4.48 -4.82 -6.27
N LEU A 238 4.74 -5.37 -7.46
CA LEU A 238 4.55 -4.65 -8.72
C LEU A 238 3.07 -4.35 -9.01
N LEU A 239 2.15 -5.25 -8.64
CA LEU A 239 0.72 -5.00 -8.69
C LEU A 239 0.33 -3.82 -7.80
N GLY A 240 0.85 -3.77 -6.57
CA GLY A 240 0.67 -2.63 -5.66
C GLY A 240 1.12 -1.30 -6.29
N ARG A 241 2.32 -1.27 -6.88
CA ARG A 241 2.85 -0.09 -7.61
C ARG A 241 2.02 0.28 -8.83
N TRP A 242 1.52 -0.71 -9.55
CA TRP A 242 0.65 -0.47 -10.70
C TRP A 242 -0.70 0.11 -10.27
N LEU A 243 -1.31 -0.42 -9.20
CA LEU A 243 -2.54 0.11 -8.61
C LEU A 243 -2.34 1.54 -8.11
N GLU A 244 -1.20 1.80 -7.45
CA GLU A 244 -0.77 3.14 -7.04
C GLU A 244 -0.72 4.10 -8.24
N GLY A 245 0.05 3.75 -9.28
CA GLY A 245 0.21 4.64 -10.42
C GLY A 245 -1.09 4.82 -11.21
N ARG A 246 -1.94 3.79 -11.27
CA ARG A 246 -3.29 3.88 -11.85
C ARG A 246 -4.21 4.80 -11.05
N ALA A 247 -4.14 4.75 -9.72
CA ALA A 247 -4.92 5.62 -8.85
C ALA A 247 -4.48 7.07 -9.00
N LYS A 248 -3.16 7.34 -8.94
CA LYS A 248 -2.58 8.67 -9.18
C LYS A 248 -3.01 9.25 -10.53
N ARG A 249 -2.93 8.44 -11.61
CA ARG A 249 -3.36 8.87 -12.95
C ARG A 249 -4.84 9.25 -13.01
N ARG A 250 -5.73 8.36 -12.52
CA ARG A 250 -7.18 8.62 -12.54
C ARG A 250 -7.58 9.90 -11.80
N THR A 251 -6.85 10.24 -10.75
CA THR A 251 -7.14 11.45 -9.97
C THR A 251 -6.55 12.70 -10.64
N ALA A 252 -5.38 12.60 -11.29
CA ALA A 252 -4.86 13.67 -12.15
C ALA A 252 -5.82 14.00 -13.30
N ASP A 253 -6.55 13.00 -13.83
CA ASP A 253 -7.59 13.21 -14.85
C ASP A 253 -8.75 14.11 -14.37
N SER A 254 -9.02 14.19 -13.07
CA SER A 254 -10.07 15.09 -12.53
C SER A 254 -9.65 16.55 -12.55
N VAL A 255 -8.35 16.85 -12.41
CA VAL A 255 -7.82 18.20 -12.62
C VAL A 255 -7.78 18.54 -14.12
N ARG A 256 -7.46 17.55 -14.98
CA ARG A 256 -7.52 17.73 -16.44
C ARG A 256 -8.92 18.06 -16.93
N ALA A 257 -9.96 17.47 -16.31
CA ALA A 257 -11.34 17.79 -16.64
C ALA A 257 -11.67 19.28 -16.47
N LEU A 258 -10.94 20.03 -15.64
CA LEU A 258 -11.07 21.48 -15.53
C LEU A 258 -10.40 22.20 -16.71
N VAL A 259 -9.23 21.73 -17.15
CA VAL A 259 -8.50 22.28 -18.32
C VAL A 259 -9.31 22.08 -19.61
N ASP A 260 -9.95 20.93 -19.75
CA ASP A 260 -10.79 20.60 -20.92
C ASP A 260 -12.07 21.43 -21.03
N LEU A 261 -12.40 22.25 -20.02
CA LEU A 261 -13.57 23.15 -20.05
C LEU A 261 -13.32 24.37 -20.94
N ALA A 262 -12.07 24.79 -21.14
CA ALA A 262 -11.76 25.92 -22.01
C ALA A 262 -11.91 25.49 -23.49
N PRO A 263 -12.68 26.23 -24.30
CA PRO A 263 -12.82 25.91 -25.72
C PRO A 263 -11.49 26.14 -26.47
N PRO A 264 -11.16 25.32 -27.48
CA PRO A 264 -9.89 25.44 -28.21
C PRO A 264 -9.84 26.68 -29.13
N THR A 265 -11.00 27.26 -29.46
CA THR A 265 -11.13 28.41 -30.36
C THR A 265 -12.01 29.48 -29.75
N ALA A 266 -11.70 30.74 -30.05
CA ALA A 266 -12.47 31.91 -29.67
C ALA A 266 -12.90 32.71 -30.91
N ARG A 267 -14.09 33.31 -30.86
CA ARG A 267 -14.62 34.15 -31.94
C ARG A 267 -14.34 35.62 -31.67
N VAL A 268 -13.29 36.16 -32.28
CA VAL A 268 -12.84 37.54 -32.09
C VAL A 268 -13.46 38.45 -33.15
N LEU A 269 -13.98 39.62 -32.75
CA LEU A 269 -14.29 40.74 -33.61
C LEU A 269 -13.02 41.57 -33.86
N ARG A 270 -12.55 41.58 -35.10
CA ARG A 270 -11.52 42.52 -35.58
C ARG A 270 -12.07 43.21 -36.83
N ASP A 271 -11.92 44.52 -36.93
CA ASP A 271 -12.39 45.32 -38.07
C ASP A 271 -13.89 45.15 -38.42
N GLY A 272 -14.72 44.84 -37.44
CA GLY A 272 -16.17 44.63 -37.62
C GLY A 272 -16.55 43.24 -38.17
N THR A 273 -15.59 42.35 -38.38
CA THR A 273 -15.81 40.97 -38.85
C THR A 273 -15.44 39.93 -37.79
N GLU A 274 -16.21 38.84 -37.75
CA GLU A 274 -15.98 37.69 -36.85
C GLU A 274 -14.88 36.78 -37.43
N HIS A 275 -13.85 36.49 -36.63
CA HIS A 275 -12.80 35.51 -36.94
C HIS A 275 -12.73 34.46 -35.83
N ASP A 276 -12.84 33.18 -36.21
CA ASP A 276 -12.56 32.07 -35.30
C ASP A 276 -11.04 31.84 -35.27
N VAL A 277 -10.42 32.10 -34.12
CA VAL A 277 -8.98 31.95 -33.90
C VAL A 277 -8.71 30.94 -32.78
N PRO A 278 -7.57 30.24 -32.78
CA PRO A 278 -7.14 29.47 -31.61
C PRO A 278 -7.13 30.34 -30.35
N VAL A 279 -7.57 29.82 -29.21
CA VAL A 279 -7.64 30.59 -27.95
C VAL A 279 -6.28 31.16 -27.54
N ALA A 280 -5.19 30.49 -27.92
CA ALA A 280 -3.82 30.94 -27.71
C ALA A 280 -3.43 32.20 -28.49
N GLU A 281 -4.17 32.58 -29.53
CA GLU A 281 -3.94 33.79 -30.35
C GLU A 281 -4.80 34.99 -29.91
N VAL A 282 -5.67 34.80 -28.92
CA VAL A 282 -6.49 35.86 -28.32
C VAL A 282 -5.59 36.76 -27.48
N ARG A 283 -5.79 38.08 -27.58
CA ARG A 283 -5.02 39.09 -26.86
C ARG A 283 -5.91 39.84 -25.88
N VAL A 284 -5.29 40.42 -24.85
CA VAL A 284 -5.96 41.40 -23.98
C VAL A 284 -6.51 42.53 -24.86
N ASP A 285 -7.69 43.03 -24.49
CA ASP A 285 -8.50 44.00 -25.22
C ASP A 285 -9.17 43.53 -26.52
N ASP A 286 -8.93 42.30 -27.00
CA ASP A 286 -9.74 41.74 -28.10
C ASP A 286 -11.23 41.72 -27.71
N LEU A 287 -12.12 41.93 -28.68
CA LEU A 287 -13.56 41.78 -28.49
C LEU A 287 -13.97 40.38 -28.90
N VAL A 288 -14.52 39.58 -27.98
CA VAL A 288 -14.95 38.20 -28.23
C VAL A 288 -16.46 38.10 -28.18
N ARG A 289 -17.06 37.49 -29.20
CA ARG A 289 -18.51 37.25 -29.24
C ARG A 289 -18.82 35.85 -28.72
N VAL A 290 -19.62 35.78 -27.66
CA VAL A 290 -20.08 34.54 -27.03
C VAL A 290 -21.58 34.39 -27.30
N ARG A 291 -21.99 33.33 -28.02
CA ARG A 291 -23.41 33.09 -28.35
C ARG A 291 -24.11 32.28 -27.24
N PRO A 292 -25.44 32.23 -27.23
CA PRO A 292 -26.17 31.34 -26.31
C PRO A 292 -25.73 29.89 -26.52
N GLY A 293 -25.36 29.21 -25.44
CA GLY A 293 -24.81 27.86 -25.42
C GLY A 293 -23.29 27.77 -25.59
N ASP A 294 -22.61 28.85 -26.00
CA ASP A 294 -21.15 28.85 -26.12
C ASP A 294 -20.49 28.98 -24.74
N THR A 295 -19.33 28.34 -24.59
CA THR A 295 -18.44 28.57 -23.47
C THR A 295 -17.65 29.87 -23.67
N VAL A 296 -17.53 30.67 -22.62
CA VAL A 296 -16.68 31.86 -22.60
C VAL A 296 -15.21 31.42 -22.73
N PRO A 297 -14.46 31.84 -23.77
CA PRO A 297 -13.13 31.28 -24.04
C PRO A 297 -12.03 31.78 -23.10
N VAL A 298 -12.11 33.04 -22.66
CA VAL A 298 -11.13 33.71 -21.78
C VAL A 298 -11.84 34.75 -20.91
N ASP A 299 -11.18 35.20 -19.84
CA ASP A 299 -11.77 36.16 -18.90
C ASP A 299 -11.92 37.55 -19.53
N GLY A 300 -13.01 38.24 -19.21
CA GLY A 300 -13.27 39.56 -19.77
C GLY A 300 -14.42 40.31 -19.12
N ILE A 301 -14.71 41.50 -19.67
CA ILE A 301 -15.81 42.37 -19.25
C ILE A 301 -16.82 42.46 -20.39
N VAL A 302 -18.11 42.30 -20.08
CA VAL A 302 -19.19 42.48 -21.05
C VAL A 302 -19.24 43.94 -21.48
N VAL A 303 -19.09 44.18 -22.78
CA VAL A 303 -19.23 45.53 -23.38
C VAL A 303 -20.57 45.71 -24.05
N GLU A 304 -21.16 44.63 -24.61
CA GLU A 304 -22.49 44.67 -25.22
C GLU A 304 -23.25 43.37 -24.94
N GLY A 305 -24.57 43.50 -24.78
CA GLY A 305 -25.49 42.39 -24.53
C GLY A 305 -25.80 42.15 -23.05
N SER A 306 -26.76 41.25 -22.83
CA SER A 306 -27.14 40.77 -21.49
C SER A 306 -27.51 39.30 -21.58
N SER A 307 -27.05 38.48 -20.65
CA SER A 307 -27.32 37.04 -20.64
C SER A 307 -27.14 36.44 -19.25
N ALA A 308 -27.85 35.35 -18.98
CA ALA A 308 -27.53 34.50 -17.84
C ALA A 308 -26.31 33.64 -18.17
N VAL A 309 -25.29 33.66 -17.31
CA VAL A 309 -24.08 32.86 -17.42
C VAL A 309 -24.06 31.81 -16.31
N ASP A 310 -23.86 30.56 -16.68
CA ASP A 310 -23.72 29.45 -15.76
C ASP A 310 -22.25 29.31 -15.33
N GLU A 311 -21.99 29.71 -14.09
CA GLU A 311 -20.68 29.64 -13.45
C GLU A 311 -20.52 28.41 -12.53
N SER A 312 -21.50 27.50 -12.50
CA SER A 312 -21.60 26.38 -11.55
C SER A 312 -20.38 25.47 -11.50
N MET A 313 -19.69 25.31 -12.63
CA MET A 313 -18.48 24.49 -12.74
C MET A 313 -17.26 25.08 -12.04
N LEU A 314 -17.24 26.39 -11.80
CA LEU A 314 -16.13 27.09 -11.15
C LEU A 314 -16.51 27.58 -9.75
N THR A 315 -17.72 28.10 -9.58
CA THR A 315 -18.19 28.67 -8.31
C THR A 315 -18.92 27.63 -7.44
N GLY A 316 -19.38 26.53 -8.01
CA GLY A 316 -20.24 25.55 -7.34
C GLY A 316 -21.70 25.99 -7.20
N GLU A 317 -22.04 27.22 -7.59
CA GLU A 317 -23.39 27.77 -7.47
C GLU A 317 -24.28 27.28 -8.61
N SER A 318 -25.40 26.63 -8.28
CA SER A 318 -26.27 25.98 -9.27
C SER A 318 -27.17 26.94 -10.05
N VAL A 319 -27.26 28.21 -9.62
CA VAL A 319 -28.14 29.22 -10.22
C VAL A 319 -27.30 30.07 -11.18
N PRO A 320 -27.69 30.18 -12.47
CA PRO A 320 -27.02 31.07 -13.40
C PRO A 320 -27.05 32.54 -12.94
N VAL A 321 -25.95 33.24 -13.15
CA VAL A 321 -25.77 34.65 -12.78
C VAL A 321 -26.08 35.53 -13.98
N ASP A 322 -26.97 36.51 -13.81
CA ASP A 322 -27.25 37.49 -14.86
C ASP A 322 -26.05 38.42 -15.07
N LYS A 323 -25.62 38.60 -16.32
CA LYS A 323 -24.50 39.45 -16.73
C LYS A 323 -24.96 40.51 -17.72
N GLN A 324 -24.52 41.76 -17.50
CA GLN A 324 -24.82 42.93 -18.33
C GLN A 324 -23.57 43.80 -18.56
N GLY A 325 -23.70 44.84 -19.39
CA GLY A 325 -22.60 45.74 -19.74
C GLY A 325 -21.86 46.30 -18.51
N GLY A 326 -20.53 46.15 -18.49
CA GLY A 326 -19.65 46.53 -17.40
C GLY A 326 -19.30 45.40 -16.42
N GLU A 327 -19.98 44.26 -16.47
CA GLU A 327 -19.74 43.14 -15.54
C GLU A 327 -18.73 42.12 -16.09
N GLN A 328 -17.99 41.47 -15.17
CA GLN A 328 -17.00 40.46 -15.52
C GLN A 328 -17.63 39.09 -15.83
N VAL A 329 -17.04 38.40 -16.81
CA VAL A 329 -17.29 37.01 -17.16
C VAL A 329 -15.98 36.22 -17.10
N ILE A 330 -16.07 35.00 -16.59
CA ILE A 330 -14.92 34.13 -16.37
C ILE A 330 -14.84 33.12 -17.53
N GLY A 331 -13.64 32.85 -18.02
CA GLY A 331 -13.39 31.81 -19.00
C GLY A 331 -13.85 30.43 -18.50
N ALA A 332 -14.21 29.54 -19.43
CA ALA A 332 -14.82 28.24 -19.18
C ALA A 332 -16.25 28.22 -18.58
N THR A 333 -16.87 29.38 -18.33
CA THR A 333 -18.30 29.47 -17.96
C THR A 333 -19.20 29.37 -19.18
N VAL A 334 -20.45 28.93 -19.00
CA VAL A 334 -21.37 28.67 -20.12
C VAL A 334 -22.40 29.78 -20.25
N ASN A 335 -22.41 30.46 -21.38
CA ASN A 335 -23.43 31.45 -21.68
C ASN A 335 -24.78 30.76 -22.00
N ARG A 336 -25.90 31.16 -21.39
CA ARG A 336 -27.18 30.44 -21.52
C ARG A 336 -28.14 31.05 -22.54
N THR A 337 -28.51 32.32 -22.40
CA THR A 337 -29.71 32.88 -23.08
C THR A 337 -29.40 33.92 -24.14
N GLY A 338 -28.64 34.95 -23.81
CA GLY A 338 -28.32 36.09 -24.67
C GLY A 338 -26.96 35.99 -25.36
N THR A 339 -26.68 36.90 -26.30
CA THR A 339 -25.35 37.03 -26.89
C THR A 339 -24.57 38.10 -26.12
N LEU A 340 -23.31 37.80 -25.81
CA LEU A 340 -22.41 38.73 -25.14
C LEU A 340 -21.26 39.11 -26.08
N VAL A 341 -20.90 40.39 -26.09
CA VAL A 341 -19.60 40.84 -26.60
C VAL A 341 -18.74 41.17 -25.38
N VAL A 342 -17.63 40.47 -25.26
CA VAL A 342 -16.76 40.47 -24.09
C VAL A 342 -15.41 41.06 -24.49
N ARG A 343 -14.97 42.12 -23.83
CA ARG A 343 -13.60 42.62 -23.96
C ARG A 343 -12.68 41.79 -23.09
N VAL A 344 -11.68 41.16 -23.69
CA VAL A 344 -10.74 40.27 -23.01
C VAL A 344 -9.90 41.06 -22.01
N THR A 345 -9.79 40.54 -20.78
CA THR A 345 -9.00 41.14 -19.70
C THR A 345 -7.79 40.29 -19.31
N ALA A 346 -7.90 38.95 -19.41
CA ALA A 346 -6.80 38.03 -19.14
C ALA A 346 -6.79 36.87 -20.13
N VAL A 347 -5.60 36.37 -20.48
CA VAL A 347 -5.40 35.27 -21.45
C VAL A 347 -4.33 34.30 -20.94
N GLY A 348 -4.37 33.05 -21.42
CA GLY A 348 -3.38 32.03 -21.09
C GLY A 348 -3.24 31.79 -19.58
N ALA A 349 -2.02 31.92 -19.05
CA ALA A 349 -1.68 31.67 -17.64
C ALA A 349 -2.33 32.66 -16.65
N ASP A 350 -2.82 33.80 -17.14
CA ASP A 350 -3.40 34.86 -16.32
C ASP A 350 -4.93 34.70 -16.16
N THR A 351 -5.55 33.74 -16.87
CA THR A 351 -6.98 33.43 -16.70
C THR A 351 -7.26 32.78 -15.35
N ALA A 352 -8.44 33.02 -14.76
CA ALA A 352 -8.90 32.44 -13.51
C ALA A 352 -8.82 30.90 -13.53
N LEU A 353 -9.19 30.26 -14.64
CA LEU A 353 -9.06 28.81 -14.80
C LEU A 353 -7.60 28.34 -14.73
N ALA A 354 -6.67 29.04 -15.40
CA ALA A 354 -5.25 28.68 -15.35
C ALA A 354 -4.64 28.90 -13.96
N GLN A 355 -5.11 29.92 -13.24
CA GLN A 355 -4.74 30.18 -11.85
C GLN A 355 -5.24 29.06 -10.93
N ILE A 356 -6.50 28.63 -11.10
CA ILE A 356 -7.11 27.48 -10.40
C ILE A 356 -6.27 26.22 -10.64
N VAL A 357 -5.94 25.90 -11.89
CA VAL A 357 -5.15 24.70 -12.24
C VAL A 357 -3.77 24.76 -11.57
N ARG A 358 -3.09 25.91 -11.61
CA ARG A 358 -1.77 26.08 -10.99
C ARG A 358 -1.82 25.90 -9.48
N LEU A 359 -2.81 26.48 -8.80
CA LEU A 359 -3.01 26.32 -7.36
C LEU A 359 -3.28 24.86 -7.00
N VAL A 360 -4.11 24.16 -7.76
CA VAL A 360 -4.38 22.73 -7.55
C VAL A 360 -3.12 21.87 -7.77
N GLU A 361 -2.34 22.13 -8.83
CA GLU A 361 -1.06 21.44 -9.09
C GLU A 361 -0.04 21.69 -7.97
N GLN A 362 0.07 22.94 -7.49
CA GLN A 362 0.94 23.31 -6.37
C GLN A 362 0.52 22.60 -5.09
N ALA A 363 -0.77 22.55 -4.80
CA ALA A 363 -1.30 21.89 -3.61
C ALA A 363 -1.05 20.39 -3.61
N GLN A 364 -1.24 19.73 -4.75
CA GLN A 364 -0.93 18.30 -4.93
C GLN A 364 0.57 18.00 -4.77
N GLY A 365 1.42 19.01 -4.96
CA GLY A 365 2.86 18.90 -4.85
C GLY A 365 3.47 19.17 -3.49
N SER A 366 2.71 19.86 -2.64
CA SER A 366 3.14 20.23 -1.30
C SER A 366 3.13 19.02 -0.34
N ARG A 367 4.02 19.04 0.66
CA ARG A 367 4.07 18.00 1.69
C ARG A 367 3.15 18.34 2.86
N ALA A 368 2.11 17.54 3.04
CA ALA A 368 1.26 17.65 4.22
C ALA A 368 2.01 17.18 5.50
N PRO A 369 1.77 17.79 6.68
CA PRO A 369 2.39 17.38 7.93
C PRO A 369 2.20 15.89 8.29
N MET A 370 1.05 15.27 7.98
CA MET A 370 0.81 13.84 8.19
C MET A 370 1.70 12.95 7.30
N GLN A 371 2.18 13.45 6.15
CA GLN A 371 3.18 12.74 5.34
C GLN A 371 4.53 12.67 6.07
N ARG A 372 4.91 13.74 6.78
CA ARG A 372 6.12 13.74 7.63
C ARG A 372 6.03 12.70 8.76
N MET A 373 4.85 12.51 9.33
CA MET A 373 4.60 11.45 10.32
C MET A 373 4.79 10.04 9.72
N ALA A 374 4.25 9.80 8.52
CA ALA A 374 4.42 8.53 7.81
C ALA A 374 5.90 8.24 7.50
N ASP A 375 6.65 9.26 7.05
CA ASP A 375 8.08 9.16 6.77
C ASP A 375 8.89 8.87 8.04
N THR A 376 8.55 9.52 9.15
CA THR A 376 9.19 9.30 10.46
C THR A 376 8.90 7.90 10.98
N ALA A 377 7.65 7.43 10.86
CA ALA A 377 7.27 6.08 11.24
C ALA A 377 8.06 5.04 10.43
N ALA A 378 8.15 5.21 9.11
CA ALA A 378 8.93 4.31 8.24
C ALA A 378 10.43 4.29 8.59
N ALA A 379 11.00 5.46 8.94
CA ALA A 379 12.42 5.58 9.30
C ALA A 379 12.80 4.78 10.56
N TRP A 380 11.89 4.65 11.52
CA TRP A 380 12.10 3.81 12.72
C TRP A 380 11.67 2.36 12.51
N PHE A 381 10.60 2.15 11.75
CA PHE A 381 10.01 0.83 11.55
C PHE A 381 10.91 -0.11 10.76
N VAL A 382 11.51 0.36 9.66
CA VAL A 382 12.36 -0.50 8.81
C VAL A 382 13.56 -1.06 9.59
N PRO A 383 14.35 -0.25 10.33
CA PRO A 383 15.40 -0.79 11.20
C PRO A 383 14.87 -1.74 12.28
N ALA A 384 13.75 -1.42 12.93
CA ALA A 384 13.15 -2.29 13.95
C ALA A 384 12.77 -3.67 13.38
N VAL A 385 12.20 -3.70 12.17
CA VAL A 385 11.87 -4.93 11.45
C VAL A 385 13.12 -5.72 11.08
N LEU A 386 14.20 -5.07 10.64
CA LEU A 386 15.46 -5.75 10.32
C LEU A 386 16.08 -6.40 11.58
N VAL A 387 16.03 -5.70 12.72
CA VAL A 387 16.46 -6.25 14.00
C VAL A 387 15.56 -7.41 14.42
N ALA A 388 14.23 -7.27 14.29
CA ALA A 388 13.28 -8.33 14.59
C ALA A 388 13.50 -9.55 13.68
N ALA A 389 13.73 -9.36 12.38
CA ALA A 389 14.03 -10.42 11.44
C ALA A 389 15.34 -11.14 11.78
N ALA A 390 16.39 -10.41 12.12
CA ALA A 390 17.66 -10.99 12.57
C ALA A 390 17.50 -11.76 13.90
N ALA A 391 16.72 -11.23 14.83
CA ALA A 391 16.42 -11.90 16.09
C ALA A 391 15.57 -13.16 15.88
N THR A 392 14.57 -13.12 15.00
CA THR A 392 13.78 -14.28 14.59
C THR A 392 14.67 -15.34 13.96
N PHE A 393 15.53 -14.97 13.01
CA PHE A 393 16.51 -15.88 12.42
C PHE A 393 17.36 -16.57 13.49
N ALA A 394 17.97 -15.78 14.38
CA ALA A 394 18.83 -16.31 15.44
C ALA A 394 18.06 -17.22 16.42
N ALA A 395 16.84 -16.83 16.81
CA ALA A 395 16.02 -17.61 17.73
C ALA A 395 15.66 -18.98 17.13
N TRP A 396 15.22 -19.03 15.88
CA TRP A 396 14.89 -20.29 15.22
C TRP A 396 16.12 -21.12 14.86
N ALA A 397 17.24 -20.49 14.52
CA ALA A 397 18.50 -21.19 14.23
C ALA A 397 19.12 -21.82 15.49
N LEU A 398 18.87 -21.25 16.68
CA LEU A 398 19.46 -21.72 17.95
C LEU A 398 18.50 -22.61 18.77
N PHE A 399 17.20 -22.31 18.76
CA PHE A 399 16.19 -22.95 19.60
C PHE A 399 15.08 -23.66 18.81
N GLY A 400 15.16 -23.68 17.49
CA GLY A 400 14.20 -24.38 16.64
C GLY A 400 14.19 -25.90 16.91
N PRO A 401 13.09 -26.60 16.62
CA PRO A 401 13.06 -28.05 16.63
C PRO A 401 14.06 -28.62 15.62
N GLN A 402 14.87 -29.59 16.05
CA GLN A 402 15.78 -30.31 15.15
C GLN A 402 15.00 -31.40 14.38
N PRO A 403 15.26 -31.60 13.07
CA PRO A 403 16.34 -31.04 12.25
C PRO A 403 16.03 -29.72 11.53
N ASP A 404 14.79 -29.23 11.53
CA ASP A 404 14.30 -28.15 10.64
C ASP A 404 14.67 -26.72 11.06
N GLN A 405 15.59 -26.55 12.00
CA GLN A 405 16.00 -25.28 12.62
C GLN A 405 16.30 -24.19 11.58
N LEU A 406 17.13 -24.52 10.57
CA LEU A 406 17.56 -23.58 9.55
C LEU A 406 16.44 -23.24 8.55
N LEU A 407 15.60 -24.23 8.22
CA LEU A 407 14.45 -24.03 7.34
C LEU A 407 13.44 -23.07 7.98
N LEU A 408 13.11 -23.34 9.24
CA LEU A 408 12.22 -22.51 10.04
C LEU A 408 12.82 -21.10 10.22
N ALA A 409 14.13 -20.99 10.46
CA ALA A 409 14.81 -19.71 10.56
C ALA A 409 14.72 -18.90 9.27
N ILE A 410 15.00 -19.50 8.11
CA ILE A 410 14.92 -18.81 6.81
C ILE A 410 13.45 -18.43 6.51
N GLY A 411 12.52 -19.38 6.64
CA GLY A 411 11.10 -19.18 6.33
C GLY A 411 10.44 -18.10 7.19
N THR A 412 10.62 -18.15 8.50
CA THR A 412 10.06 -17.14 9.43
C THR A 412 10.70 -15.78 9.27
N THR A 413 12.01 -15.72 8.99
CA THR A 413 12.71 -14.45 8.70
C THR A 413 12.19 -13.82 7.43
N VAL A 414 12.04 -14.59 6.35
CA VAL A 414 11.47 -14.12 5.08
C VAL A 414 10.02 -13.67 5.30
N ALA A 415 9.22 -14.44 6.04
CA ALA A 415 7.85 -14.05 6.40
C ALA A 415 7.79 -12.72 7.15
N VAL A 416 8.67 -12.50 8.15
CA VAL A 416 8.79 -11.24 8.90
C VAL A 416 9.17 -10.08 7.98
N LEU A 417 10.18 -10.25 7.12
CA LEU A 417 10.64 -9.21 6.19
C LEU A 417 9.53 -8.79 5.20
N ILE A 418 8.75 -9.76 4.70
CA ILE A 418 7.67 -9.51 3.75
C ILE A 418 6.47 -8.89 4.45
N ILE A 419 5.99 -9.51 5.53
CA ILE A 419 4.78 -9.03 6.21
C ILE A 419 4.97 -7.63 6.77
N ALA A 420 6.21 -7.21 7.01
CA ALA A 420 6.54 -5.88 7.46
C ALA A 420 6.62 -4.83 6.34
N CYS A 421 6.31 -5.10 5.06
CA CYS A 421 6.28 -4.02 4.07
C CYS A 421 5.13 -3.04 4.36
N PRO A 422 5.39 -1.75 4.66
CA PRO A 422 4.34 -0.75 4.80
C PRO A 422 4.05 -0.11 3.43
N CYS A 423 3.80 -0.94 2.41
CA CYS A 423 3.67 -0.51 1.02
C CYS A 423 2.52 0.52 0.84
N ALA A 424 1.43 0.41 1.63
CA ALA A 424 0.30 1.32 1.61
C ALA A 424 0.54 2.66 2.35
N LEU A 425 1.57 2.73 3.20
CA LEU A 425 1.84 3.88 4.08
C LEU A 425 2.21 5.13 3.28
N GLY A 426 3.03 4.97 2.23
CA GLY A 426 3.44 6.07 1.35
C GLY A 426 2.33 6.59 0.42
N LEU A 427 1.15 5.96 0.44
CA LEU A 427 0.03 6.24 -0.46
C LEU A 427 -1.18 6.84 0.25
N ALA A 428 -1.42 6.46 1.50
CA ALA A 428 -2.58 6.92 2.27
C ALA A 428 -2.75 8.44 2.22
N THR A 429 -1.67 9.17 2.56
CA THR A 429 -1.70 10.63 2.61
C THR A 429 -1.81 11.26 1.21
N PRO A 430 -0.92 10.98 0.24
CA PRO A 430 -0.97 11.65 -1.05
C PRO A 430 -2.27 11.37 -1.82
N THR A 431 -2.80 10.13 -1.78
CA THR A 431 -4.05 9.81 -2.49
C THR A 431 -5.24 10.52 -1.87
N ALA A 432 -5.35 10.57 -0.53
CA ALA A 432 -6.45 11.26 0.12
C ALA A 432 -6.38 12.78 -0.08
N VAL A 433 -5.19 13.40 0.04
CA VAL A 433 -5.00 14.83 -0.26
C VAL A 433 -5.39 15.13 -1.69
N MET A 434 -4.89 14.35 -2.66
CA MET A 434 -5.16 14.57 -4.09
C MET A 434 -6.65 14.45 -4.43
N VAL A 435 -7.36 13.46 -3.87
CA VAL A 435 -8.82 13.33 -4.06
C VAL A 435 -9.57 14.44 -3.32
N GLY A 436 -9.12 14.82 -2.12
CA GLY A 436 -9.71 15.88 -1.31
C GLY A 436 -9.61 17.25 -1.97
N THR A 437 -8.43 17.65 -2.44
CA THR A 437 -8.23 18.94 -3.12
C THR A 437 -8.91 18.98 -4.49
N GLY A 438 -8.90 17.87 -5.24
CA GLY A 438 -9.67 17.77 -6.49
C GLY A 438 -11.17 17.94 -6.24
N LYS A 439 -11.70 17.32 -5.17
CA LYS A 439 -13.11 17.47 -4.79
C LYS A 439 -13.43 18.87 -4.26
N ALA A 440 -12.49 19.54 -3.60
CA ALA A 440 -12.64 20.92 -3.16
C ALA A 440 -12.75 21.86 -4.37
N ALA A 441 -11.90 21.68 -5.38
CA ALA A 441 -11.92 22.47 -6.61
C ALA A 441 -13.23 22.31 -7.40
N GLU A 442 -13.81 21.10 -7.47
CA GLU A 442 -15.15 20.87 -8.04
C GLU A 442 -16.28 21.67 -7.34
N HIS A 443 -16.02 22.17 -6.12
CA HIS A 443 -16.95 22.98 -5.33
C HIS A 443 -16.49 24.43 -5.19
N GLY A 444 -15.59 24.91 -6.06
CA GLY A 444 -15.10 26.30 -6.03
C GLY A 444 -14.23 26.63 -4.81
N ILE A 445 -13.64 25.63 -4.16
CA ILE A 445 -12.76 25.77 -3.00
C ILE A 445 -11.35 25.38 -3.42
N LEU A 446 -10.48 26.37 -3.53
CA LEU A 446 -9.07 26.18 -3.85
C LEU A 446 -8.28 26.11 -2.55
N ILE A 447 -7.44 25.10 -2.42
CA ILE A 447 -6.61 24.91 -1.24
C ILE A 447 -5.17 25.00 -1.73
N SER A 448 -4.38 25.91 -1.16
CA SER A 448 -3.03 26.27 -1.63
C SER A 448 -2.02 25.14 -1.40
N ASP A 449 -2.14 24.43 -0.27
CA ASP A 449 -1.27 23.30 0.07
C ASP A 449 -1.92 22.26 1.01
N GLY A 450 -1.22 21.14 1.21
CA GLY A 450 -1.67 20.06 2.08
C GLY A 450 -1.64 20.41 3.58
N GLU A 451 -0.91 21.45 3.98
CA GLU A 451 -0.89 21.96 5.35
C GLU A 451 -2.16 22.75 5.65
N ALA A 452 -2.59 23.62 4.75
CA ALA A 452 -3.89 24.30 4.79
C ALA A 452 -5.05 23.29 4.95
N LEU A 453 -5.01 22.18 4.22
CA LEU A 453 -6.01 21.11 4.35
C LEU A 453 -5.98 20.46 5.74
N GLU A 454 -4.83 20.34 6.39
CA GLU A 454 -4.74 19.79 7.75
C GLU A 454 -5.12 20.79 8.84
N GLN A 455 -4.75 22.06 8.69
CA GLN A 455 -5.08 23.13 9.62
C GLN A 455 -6.57 23.44 9.58
N ALA A 456 -7.19 23.45 8.40
CA ALA A 456 -8.65 23.63 8.23
C ALA A 456 -9.47 22.63 9.06
N ARG A 457 -8.95 21.43 9.32
CA ARG A 457 -9.61 20.44 10.19
C ARG A 457 -9.59 20.86 11.66
N ARG A 458 -8.49 21.49 12.08
CA ARG A 458 -8.21 21.88 13.46
C ARG A 458 -8.86 23.20 13.85
N VAL A 459 -9.31 23.99 12.87
CA VAL A 459 -10.02 25.25 13.10
C VAL A 459 -11.12 25.07 14.15
N THR A 460 -11.06 25.95 15.15
CA THR A 460 -12.04 26.04 16.24
C THR A 460 -12.81 27.35 16.18
N ALA A 461 -12.19 28.43 15.66
CA ALA A 461 -12.81 29.74 15.54
C ALA A 461 -12.68 30.27 14.11
N VAL A 462 -13.75 30.87 13.59
CA VAL A 462 -13.80 31.54 12.28
C VAL A 462 -14.05 33.02 12.52
N VAL A 463 -13.13 33.86 12.07
CA VAL A 463 -13.23 35.33 12.11
C VAL A 463 -13.64 35.79 10.72
N LEU A 464 -14.84 36.33 10.60
CA LEU A 464 -15.40 36.85 9.36
C LEU A 464 -15.23 38.36 9.32
N ASP A 465 -14.61 38.89 8.27
CA ASP A 465 -14.73 40.32 7.99
C ASP A 465 -16.20 40.68 7.67
N LYS A 466 -16.60 41.91 7.95
CA LYS A 466 -17.98 42.35 7.69
C LYS A 466 -18.18 42.65 6.20
N THR A 467 -17.37 43.55 5.66
CA THR A 467 -17.64 44.19 4.37
C THR A 467 -17.29 43.21 3.24
N GLY A 468 -18.23 42.97 2.31
CA GLY A 468 -18.04 42.08 1.15
C GLY A 468 -17.92 40.57 1.46
N THR A 469 -17.68 40.22 2.73
CA THR A 469 -17.73 38.85 3.26
C THR A 469 -19.14 38.50 3.75
N ILE A 470 -19.62 39.12 4.84
CA ILE A 470 -20.98 38.91 5.39
C ILE A 470 -22.01 39.76 4.64
N THR A 471 -21.61 40.93 4.20
CA THR A 471 -22.45 41.85 3.43
C THR A 471 -22.12 41.78 1.94
N ARG A 472 -22.95 42.40 1.10
CA ARG A 472 -22.71 42.43 -0.35
C ARG A 472 -21.48 43.25 -0.75
N GLY A 473 -20.98 44.12 0.14
CA GLY A 473 -19.86 45.02 -0.13
C GLY A 473 -20.24 46.16 -1.09
N ARG A 474 -21.55 46.33 -1.36
CA ARG A 474 -22.12 47.39 -2.19
C ARG A 474 -23.08 48.19 -1.30
N PRO A 475 -22.59 49.22 -0.60
CA PRO A 475 -23.45 50.07 0.19
C PRO A 475 -24.48 50.79 -0.68
N GLU A 476 -25.71 50.91 -0.19
CA GLU A 476 -26.81 51.60 -0.86
C GLU A 476 -27.37 52.70 0.05
N LEU A 477 -27.70 53.86 -0.53
CA LEU A 477 -28.38 54.93 0.19
C LEU A 477 -29.85 54.53 0.42
N THR A 478 -30.24 54.36 1.68
CA THR A 478 -31.59 53.94 2.07
C THR A 478 -32.45 55.12 2.49
N ASP A 479 -31.92 56.00 3.34
CA ASP A 479 -32.68 57.14 3.89
C ASP A 479 -31.92 58.46 3.80
N VAL A 480 -32.67 59.55 3.66
CA VAL A 480 -32.18 60.93 3.73
C VAL A 480 -33.07 61.72 4.68
N HIS A 481 -32.53 62.13 5.82
CA HIS A 481 -33.22 62.97 6.81
C HIS A 481 -32.70 64.40 6.71
N THR A 482 -33.56 65.35 6.35
CA THR A 482 -33.16 66.75 6.19
C THR A 482 -33.35 67.56 7.48
N ALA A 483 -32.51 68.57 7.66
CA ALA A 483 -32.76 69.62 8.64
C ALA A 483 -33.87 70.57 8.13
N PRO A 484 -34.57 71.32 9.02
CA PRO A 484 -35.62 72.25 8.60
C PRO A 484 -35.12 73.25 7.55
N GLY A 485 -35.79 73.34 6.41
CA GLY A 485 -35.43 74.23 5.30
C GLY A 485 -34.61 73.58 4.17
N TRP A 486 -34.32 72.29 4.25
CA TRP A 486 -33.66 71.52 3.19
C TRP A 486 -34.58 70.51 2.53
N ASP A 487 -34.52 70.44 1.20
CA ASP A 487 -35.10 69.36 0.39
C ASP A 487 -34.12 68.18 0.26
N ALA A 488 -34.66 66.96 0.23
CA ALA A 488 -33.86 65.73 0.26
C ALA A 488 -33.06 65.52 -1.03
N ASP A 489 -33.64 65.83 -2.19
CA ASP A 489 -32.97 65.67 -3.48
C ASP A 489 -31.96 66.80 -3.71
N ASP A 490 -32.23 68.02 -3.22
CA ASP A 490 -31.23 69.11 -3.24
C ASP A 490 -30.02 68.82 -2.35
N LEU A 491 -30.25 68.24 -1.16
CA LEU A 491 -29.16 67.81 -0.28
C LEU A 491 -28.34 66.68 -0.93
N LEU A 492 -29.02 65.65 -1.45
CA LEU A 492 -28.38 64.53 -2.13
C LEU A 492 -27.61 65.01 -3.36
N ARG A 493 -28.14 65.95 -4.14
CA ARG A 493 -27.47 66.54 -5.32
C ARG A 493 -26.13 67.18 -4.95
N LEU A 494 -26.08 67.98 -3.88
CA LEU A 494 -24.85 68.65 -3.44
C LEU A 494 -23.85 67.68 -2.82
N VAL A 495 -24.33 66.74 -1.98
CA VAL A 495 -23.49 65.73 -1.34
C VAL A 495 -22.92 64.76 -2.37
N ALA A 496 -23.74 64.26 -3.29
CA ALA A 496 -23.28 63.39 -4.37
C ALA A 496 -22.25 64.10 -5.26
N ALA A 497 -22.45 65.38 -5.58
CA ALA A 497 -21.45 66.15 -6.33
C ALA A 497 -20.11 66.23 -5.57
N ALA A 498 -20.14 66.50 -4.26
CA ALA A 498 -18.94 66.47 -3.41
C ALA A 498 -18.25 65.09 -3.39
N GLU A 499 -19.02 64.01 -3.40
CA GLU A 499 -18.54 62.63 -3.36
C GLU A 499 -18.11 62.08 -4.74
N VAL A 500 -18.31 62.79 -5.86
CA VAL A 500 -17.83 62.34 -7.19
C VAL A 500 -16.31 62.13 -7.21
N GLY A 501 -15.56 62.92 -6.42
CA GLY A 501 -14.11 62.79 -6.27
C GLY A 501 -13.65 61.81 -5.20
N SER A 502 -14.58 61.14 -4.51
CA SER A 502 -14.32 60.23 -3.40
C SER A 502 -14.28 58.79 -3.89
N GLU A 503 -13.20 58.07 -3.59
CA GLU A 503 -13.09 56.62 -3.85
C GLU A 503 -13.73 55.78 -2.73
N HIS A 504 -14.40 56.42 -1.76
CA HIS A 504 -14.99 55.73 -0.62
C HIS A 504 -16.33 55.08 -1.02
N PRO A 505 -16.58 53.80 -0.68
CA PRO A 505 -17.81 53.08 -1.07
C PRO A 505 -19.11 53.79 -0.66
N VAL A 506 -19.09 54.44 0.51
CA VAL A 506 -20.23 55.25 1.00
C VAL A 506 -20.52 56.47 0.10
N GLY A 507 -19.49 57.09 -0.47
CA GLY A 507 -19.63 58.19 -1.43
C GLY A 507 -20.16 57.72 -2.78
N GLU A 508 -19.64 56.60 -3.28
CA GLU A 508 -20.15 55.96 -4.50
C GLU A 508 -21.64 55.62 -4.39
N ALA A 509 -22.10 55.13 -3.22
CA ALA A 509 -23.50 54.84 -2.96
C ALA A 509 -24.39 56.09 -3.10
N MET A 510 -23.92 57.24 -2.63
CA MET A 510 -24.64 58.52 -2.73
C MET A 510 -24.66 59.03 -4.19
N VAL A 511 -23.53 58.92 -4.90
CA VAL A 511 -23.42 59.28 -6.33
C VAL A 511 -24.33 58.39 -7.19
N ALA A 512 -24.32 57.08 -6.94
CA ALA A 512 -25.16 56.12 -7.64
C ALA A 512 -26.65 56.43 -7.40
N ALA A 513 -27.05 56.69 -6.16
CA ALA A 513 -28.43 57.05 -5.83
C ALA A 513 -28.87 58.36 -6.51
N ALA A 514 -28.00 59.38 -6.56
CA ALA A 514 -28.28 60.63 -7.24
C ALA A 514 -28.45 60.44 -8.77
N ARG A 515 -27.59 59.62 -9.40
CA ARG A 515 -27.70 59.26 -10.82
C ARG A 515 -28.97 58.46 -11.12
N GLN A 516 -29.34 57.51 -10.25
CA GLN A 516 -30.56 56.71 -10.39
C GLN A 516 -31.82 57.58 -10.32
N ARG A 517 -31.79 58.65 -9.53
CA ARG A 517 -32.85 59.66 -9.44
C ARG A 517 -32.81 60.70 -10.55
N GLY A 518 -31.81 60.66 -11.44
CA GLY A 518 -31.67 61.62 -12.54
C GLY A 518 -31.28 63.04 -12.10
N LEU A 519 -30.60 63.18 -10.97
CA LEU A 519 -30.15 64.48 -10.45
C LEU A 519 -28.91 64.97 -11.20
N ASP A 520 -28.91 66.26 -11.54
CA ASP A 520 -27.79 66.90 -12.26
C ASP A 520 -26.72 67.38 -11.27
N LEU A 521 -25.51 66.81 -11.36
CA LEU A 521 -24.45 67.00 -10.37
C LEU A 521 -23.59 68.23 -10.71
N PRO A 522 -23.61 69.30 -9.88
CA PRO A 522 -22.81 70.50 -10.12
C PRO A 522 -21.29 70.27 -10.02
N PRO A 523 -20.47 71.14 -10.65
CA PRO A 523 -19.02 71.03 -10.60
C PRO A 523 -18.46 71.36 -9.20
N VAL A 524 -17.43 70.59 -8.80
CA VAL A 524 -16.68 70.78 -7.54
C VAL A 524 -15.44 71.64 -7.80
N SER A 525 -15.20 72.63 -6.94
CA SER A 525 -14.07 73.58 -7.05
C SER A 525 -13.02 73.46 -5.93
N GLY A 526 -13.27 72.60 -4.94
CA GLY A 526 -12.32 72.22 -3.90
C GLY A 526 -12.79 70.92 -3.23
N PHE A 527 -11.87 70.02 -2.92
CA PHE A 527 -12.13 68.72 -2.31
C PHE A 527 -10.97 68.36 -1.37
N ASP A 528 -11.29 67.92 -0.15
CA ASP A 528 -10.34 67.41 0.84
C ASP A 528 -10.98 66.23 1.57
N ALA A 529 -10.23 65.13 1.72
CA ALA A 529 -10.72 63.89 2.35
C ALA A 529 -9.95 63.65 3.65
N VAL A 530 -10.69 63.45 4.74
CA VAL A 530 -10.14 63.19 6.07
C VAL A 530 -10.37 61.71 6.43
N PRO A 531 -9.33 60.86 6.38
CA PRO A 531 -9.46 59.42 6.63
C PRO A 531 -10.17 59.11 7.97
N GLY A 532 -11.12 58.19 7.92
CA GLY A 532 -11.92 57.76 9.08
C GLY A 532 -12.93 58.80 9.60
N HIS A 533 -13.08 59.96 8.94
CA HIS A 533 -13.93 61.06 9.41
C HIS A 533 -14.96 61.52 8.37
N GLY A 534 -14.53 61.87 7.15
CA GLY A 534 -15.42 62.42 6.12
C GLY A 534 -14.68 63.21 5.04
N ILE A 535 -15.43 64.02 4.29
CA ILE A 535 -14.93 64.89 3.23
C ILE A 535 -15.37 66.35 3.44
N ASP A 536 -14.63 67.24 2.79
CA ASP A 536 -14.93 68.65 2.63
C ASP A 536 -14.89 69.03 1.17
N ALA A 537 -15.86 69.80 0.72
CA ALA A 537 -15.91 70.21 -0.68
C ALA A 537 -16.49 71.61 -0.86
N VAL A 538 -16.22 72.20 -2.02
CA VAL A 538 -16.89 73.42 -2.48
C VAL A 538 -17.70 73.11 -3.73
N VAL A 539 -19.03 73.10 -3.58
CA VAL A 539 -20.00 72.72 -4.62
C VAL A 539 -20.95 73.88 -4.86
N ASP A 540 -21.10 74.33 -6.11
CA ASP A 540 -21.90 75.54 -6.45
C ASP A 540 -21.51 76.79 -5.62
N GLY A 541 -20.22 76.91 -5.25
CA GLY A 541 -19.72 78.01 -4.42
C GLY A 541 -20.05 77.92 -2.93
N ARG A 542 -20.72 76.85 -2.48
CA ARG A 542 -21.04 76.58 -1.06
C ARG A 542 -20.06 75.60 -0.43
N ARG A 543 -19.72 75.82 0.83
CA ARG A 543 -18.83 74.93 1.60
C ARG A 543 -19.61 73.76 2.18
N LEU A 544 -19.29 72.56 1.74
CA LEU A 544 -19.87 71.31 2.23
C LEU A 544 -18.88 70.59 3.15
N ALA A 545 -19.41 70.02 4.23
CA ALA A 545 -18.73 69.02 5.04
C ALA A 545 -19.65 67.81 5.22
N VAL A 546 -19.17 66.62 4.85
CA VAL A 546 -19.94 65.37 4.91
C VAL A 546 -19.13 64.35 5.69
N GLY A 547 -19.68 63.74 6.74
CA GLY A 547 -18.91 62.84 7.58
C GLY A 547 -19.61 62.35 8.84
N ASN A 548 -18.82 61.70 9.70
CA ASN A 548 -19.29 61.26 11.01
C ASN A 548 -19.42 62.44 11.99
N ARG A 549 -19.97 62.17 13.20
CA ARG A 549 -20.17 63.21 14.22
C ARG A 549 -18.89 63.95 14.62
N ALA A 550 -17.73 63.28 14.60
CA ALA A 550 -16.45 63.90 14.94
C ALA A 550 -16.02 64.90 13.86
N HIS A 551 -16.25 64.57 12.57
CA HIS A 551 -15.94 65.44 11.42
C HIS A 551 -16.70 66.77 11.45
N LEU A 552 -18.00 66.73 11.80
CA LEU A 552 -18.83 67.93 11.87
C LEU A 552 -18.59 68.75 13.14
N ARG A 553 -18.31 68.09 14.28
CA ARG A 553 -17.91 68.80 15.50
C ARG A 553 -16.60 69.55 15.34
N ALA A 554 -15.64 69.00 14.58
CA ALA A 554 -14.39 69.68 14.26
C ALA A 554 -14.58 70.98 13.44
N ARG A 555 -15.79 71.19 12.89
CA ARG A 555 -16.21 72.38 12.12
C ARG A 555 -17.23 73.23 12.84
N ASP A 556 -17.35 73.04 14.16
CA ASP A 556 -18.30 73.75 15.02
C ASP A 556 -19.78 73.60 14.58
N VAL A 557 -20.13 72.49 13.92
CA VAL A 557 -21.52 72.18 13.53
C VAL A 557 -22.22 71.37 14.61
N ASP A 558 -23.35 71.87 15.11
CA ASP A 558 -24.18 71.14 16.08
C ASP A 558 -25.02 70.05 15.40
N THR A 559 -24.71 68.78 15.71
CA THR A 559 -25.42 67.60 15.18
C THR A 559 -26.59 67.13 16.06
N THR A 560 -26.85 67.79 17.19
CA THR A 560 -27.88 67.39 18.18
C THR A 560 -29.29 67.28 17.56
N PRO A 561 -29.73 68.14 16.63
CA PRO A 561 -31.07 68.06 16.04
C PRO A 561 -31.39 66.74 15.30
N LEU A 562 -30.38 66.08 14.73
CA LEU A 562 -30.53 64.81 14.00
C LEU A 562 -29.90 63.62 14.75
N ALA A 563 -29.55 63.79 16.02
CA ALA A 563 -28.91 62.75 16.82
C ALA A 563 -29.82 61.52 17.02
N SER A 564 -31.11 61.72 17.26
CA SER A 564 -32.08 60.63 17.43
C SER A 564 -32.31 59.83 16.13
N ALA A 565 -32.36 60.52 14.98
CA ALA A 565 -32.46 59.87 13.68
C ALA A 565 -31.19 59.06 13.35
N ALA A 566 -30.02 59.59 13.68
CA ALA A 566 -28.75 58.87 13.52
C ALA A 566 -28.64 57.65 14.43
N GLU A 567 -29.09 57.74 15.69
CA GLU A 567 -29.13 56.59 16.60
C GLU A 567 -30.12 55.52 16.12
N ALA A 568 -31.31 55.91 15.64
CA ALA A 568 -32.29 54.98 15.07
C ALA A 568 -31.73 54.26 13.84
N ALA A 569 -31.15 55.01 12.89
CA ALA A 569 -30.51 54.45 11.71
C ALA A 569 -29.33 53.52 12.05
N ALA A 570 -28.49 53.89 13.02
CA ALA A 570 -27.41 53.02 13.50
C ALA A 570 -27.95 51.73 14.16
N THR A 571 -29.07 51.83 14.88
CA THR A 571 -29.73 50.67 15.52
C THR A 571 -30.37 49.74 14.48
N ASP A 572 -30.73 50.24 13.31
CA ASP A 572 -31.22 49.43 12.18
C ASP A 572 -30.10 48.90 11.26
N GLY A 573 -28.83 49.14 11.63
CA GLY A 573 -27.65 48.66 10.92
C GLY A 573 -27.19 49.57 9.77
N GLY A 574 -27.68 50.81 9.72
CA GLY A 574 -27.22 51.84 8.80
C GLY A 574 -26.01 52.61 9.32
N THR A 575 -25.25 53.19 8.39
CA THR A 575 -24.15 54.10 8.65
C THR A 575 -24.64 55.54 8.43
N PRO A 576 -24.90 56.30 9.51
CA PRO A 576 -25.37 57.68 9.41
C PRO A 576 -24.22 58.65 9.09
N MET A 577 -24.34 59.36 7.96
CA MET A 577 -23.42 60.40 7.52
C MET A 577 -24.10 61.75 7.62
N TYR A 578 -23.58 62.63 8.46
CA TYR A 578 -24.10 64.00 8.58
C TYR A 578 -23.55 64.86 7.43
N ALA A 579 -24.37 65.77 6.93
CA ALA A 579 -24.00 66.75 5.93
C ALA A 579 -24.26 68.16 6.46
N ALA A 580 -23.28 69.03 6.30
CA ALA A 580 -23.37 70.44 6.63
C ALA A 580 -23.07 71.29 5.39
N VAL A 581 -23.81 72.38 5.22
CA VAL A 581 -23.63 73.35 4.13
C VAL A 581 -23.46 74.74 4.74
N ASP A 582 -22.38 75.43 4.37
CA ASP A 582 -21.98 76.76 4.85
C ASP A 582 -21.93 76.89 6.38
N GLY A 583 -21.52 75.81 7.06
CA GLY A 583 -21.39 75.75 8.53
C GLY A 583 -22.69 75.43 9.28
N CYS A 584 -23.79 75.18 8.57
CA CYS A 584 -25.07 74.77 9.14
C CYS A 584 -25.36 73.29 8.85
N LEU A 585 -25.95 72.58 9.80
CA LEU A 585 -26.40 71.20 9.61
C LEU A 585 -27.51 71.17 8.54
N ALA A 586 -27.30 70.43 7.45
CA ALA A 586 -28.21 70.34 6.33
C ALA A 586 -29.01 69.02 6.32
N GLY A 587 -28.41 67.93 6.77
CA GLY A 587 -29.12 66.66 6.93
C GLY A 587 -28.24 65.49 7.36
N LEU A 588 -28.83 64.31 7.28
CA LEU A 588 -28.24 63.01 7.57
C LEU A 588 -28.59 62.04 6.43
N LEU A 589 -27.58 61.44 5.82
CA LEU A 589 -27.71 60.41 4.80
C LEU A 589 -27.37 59.06 5.42
N VAL A 590 -28.25 58.09 5.26
CA VAL A 590 -28.09 56.75 5.84
C VAL A 590 -27.74 55.79 4.73
N VAL A 591 -26.56 55.18 4.84
CA VAL A 591 -26.08 54.19 3.89
C VAL A 591 -26.03 52.84 4.58
N THR A 592 -26.63 51.83 3.97
CA THR A 592 -26.67 50.47 4.52
C THR A 592 -25.98 49.51 3.56
N ASP A 593 -25.18 48.60 4.11
CA ASP A 593 -24.65 47.46 3.36
C ASP A 593 -25.42 46.20 3.79
N ALA A 594 -26.25 45.68 2.87
CA ALA A 594 -27.14 44.57 3.18
C ALA A 594 -26.34 43.27 3.40
N ALA A 595 -26.69 42.52 4.45
CA ALA A 595 -26.18 41.17 4.66
C ALA A 595 -26.58 40.26 3.47
N LYS A 596 -25.70 39.34 3.08
CA LYS A 596 -26.04 38.35 2.04
C LYS A 596 -27.12 37.40 2.58
N PRO A 597 -28.11 36.97 1.76
CA PRO A 597 -29.24 36.16 2.22
C PRO A 597 -28.84 34.81 2.84
N ASP A 598 -27.75 34.25 2.35
CA ASP A 598 -27.12 32.97 2.73
C ASP A 598 -26.24 33.06 3.99
N SER A 599 -25.85 34.27 4.41
CA SER A 599 -24.92 34.46 5.54
C SER A 599 -25.45 33.89 6.87
N ALA A 600 -26.74 34.07 7.15
CA ALA A 600 -27.35 33.54 8.37
C ALA A 600 -27.36 32.01 8.40
N GLU A 601 -27.59 31.37 7.25
CA GLU A 601 -27.54 29.91 7.12
C GLU A 601 -26.09 29.40 7.28
N ALA A 602 -25.13 30.06 6.64
CA ALA A 602 -23.71 29.70 6.75
C ALA A 602 -23.22 29.76 8.20
N VAL A 603 -23.55 30.81 8.95
CA VAL A 603 -23.21 30.94 10.38
C VAL A 603 -23.88 29.82 11.19
N ALA A 604 -25.14 29.49 10.93
CA ALA A 604 -25.83 28.40 11.61
C ALA A 604 -25.16 27.03 11.34
N GLN A 605 -24.71 26.79 10.12
CA GLN A 605 -23.97 25.58 9.73
C GLN A 605 -22.56 25.53 10.36
N MET A 606 -21.82 26.64 10.41
CA MET A 606 -20.53 26.74 11.11
C MET A 606 -20.67 26.40 12.60
N ARG A 607 -21.70 26.94 13.26
CA ARG A 607 -22.02 26.60 14.65
C ARG A 607 -22.42 25.14 14.80
N ALA A 608 -23.16 24.56 13.86
CA ALA A 608 -23.48 23.13 13.85
C ALA A 608 -22.26 22.22 13.66
N LEU A 609 -21.21 22.69 12.97
CA LEU A 609 -19.89 22.05 12.91
C LEU A 609 -19.09 22.17 14.23
N GLY A 610 -19.57 22.94 15.21
CA GLY A 610 -18.89 23.20 16.46
C GLY A 610 -17.80 24.27 16.36
N LEU A 611 -17.92 25.21 15.41
CA LEU A 611 -17.02 26.35 15.27
C LEU A 611 -17.58 27.56 16.02
N GLU A 612 -16.70 28.32 16.68
CA GLU A 612 -17.02 29.65 17.20
C GLU A 612 -16.92 30.67 16.07
N VAL A 613 -17.95 31.47 15.86
CA VAL A 613 -17.98 32.46 14.78
C VAL A 613 -17.83 33.85 15.38
N TRP A 614 -16.86 34.60 14.87
CA TRP A 614 -16.51 35.95 15.25
C TRP A 614 -16.69 36.88 14.05
N MET A 615 -17.14 38.11 14.29
CA MET A 615 -17.15 39.18 13.28
C MET A 615 -16.07 40.20 13.61
N VAL A 616 -15.29 40.64 12.62
CA VAL A 616 -14.35 41.77 12.74
C VAL A 616 -14.78 42.90 11.80
N THR A 617 -14.76 44.15 12.29
CA THR A 617 -15.12 45.32 11.49
C THR A 617 -14.54 46.61 12.03
N GLY A 618 -14.33 47.58 11.13
CA GLY A 618 -14.01 48.97 11.48
C GLY A 618 -15.23 49.81 11.85
N ASP A 619 -16.44 49.29 11.66
CA ASP A 619 -17.68 49.97 12.05
C ASP A 619 -17.77 50.17 13.57
N ASN A 620 -18.61 51.13 13.97
CA ASN A 620 -18.91 51.35 15.38
C ASN A 620 -19.57 50.13 16.03
N ALA A 621 -19.42 50.00 17.35
CA ALA A 621 -19.90 48.85 18.09
C ALA A 621 -21.43 48.65 18.09
N ALA A 622 -22.23 49.69 17.85
CA ALA A 622 -23.69 49.57 17.79
C ALA A 622 -24.12 48.91 16.47
N THR A 623 -23.65 49.42 15.34
CA THR A 623 -23.92 48.90 13.99
C THR A 623 -23.43 47.45 13.87
N ALA A 624 -22.21 47.15 14.34
CA ALA A 624 -21.62 45.82 14.27
C ALA A 624 -22.44 44.75 15.01
N ARG A 625 -22.97 45.07 16.21
CA ARG A 625 -23.81 44.14 16.98
C ARG A 625 -25.15 43.84 16.30
N VAL A 626 -25.74 44.82 15.62
CA VAL A 626 -27.00 44.65 14.89
C VAL A 626 -26.81 43.70 13.71
N VAL A 627 -25.77 43.93 12.92
CA VAL A 627 -25.44 43.04 11.78
C VAL A 627 -25.15 41.63 12.30
N ALA A 628 -24.35 41.50 13.36
CA ALA A 628 -24.03 40.21 13.97
C ALA A 628 -25.28 39.46 14.47
N ALA A 629 -26.21 40.16 15.14
CA ALA A 629 -27.45 39.57 15.61
C ALA A 629 -28.35 39.09 14.46
N ARG A 630 -28.40 39.82 13.33
CA ARG A 630 -29.18 39.42 12.13
C ARG A 630 -28.69 38.10 11.51
N VAL A 631 -27.37 37.85 11.52
CA VAL A 631 -26.78 36.62 10.98
C VAL A 631 -26.50 35.54 12.04
N GLY A 632 -26.75 35.82 13.32
CA GLY A 632 -26.61 34.86 14.42
C GLY A 632 -25.18 34.69 14.97
N ILE A 633 -24.36 35.73 14.89
CA ILE A 633 -22.99 35.79 15.41
C ILE A 633 -23.00 36.36 16.84
N ASP A 634 -22.41 35.64 17.80
CA ASP A 634 -22.41 36.01 19.22
C ASP A 634 -21.19 36.88 19.61
N HIS A 635 -20.09 36.79 18.84
CA HIS A 635 -18.82 37.44 19.16
C HIS A 635 -18.45 38.51 18.12
N VAL A 636 -18.23 39.74 18.57
CA VAL A 636 -17.99 40.91 17.69
C VAL A 636 -16.76 41.70 18.15
N LEU A 637 -15.86 41.97 17.21
CA LEU A 637 -14.69 42.84 17.32
C LEU A 637 -14.95 44.08 16.45
N ALA A 638 -15.47 45.14 17.06
CA ALA A 638 -15.79 46.40 16.39
C ALA A 638 -14.70 47.46 16.56
N GLU A 639 -14.77 48.52 15.75
CA GLU A 639 -13.83 49.66 15.77
C GLU A 639 -12.37 49.22 15.56
N VAL A 640 -12.15 48.18 14.75
CA VAL A 640 -10.83 47.63 14.44
C VAL A 640 -10.29 48.26 13.17
N LEU A 641 -9.15 48.95 13.27
CA LEU A 641 -8.42 49.49 12.12
C LEU A 641 -7.80 48.34 11.29
N PRO A 642 -7.58 48.51 9.98
CA PRO A 642 -6.97 47.47 9.13
C PRO A 642 -5.65 46.92 9.68
N GLU A 643 -4.79 47.80 10.21
CA GLU A 643 -3.49 47.47 10.79
C GLU A 643 -3.61 46.61 12.07
N ASP A 644 -4.71 46.75 12.80
CA ASP A 644 -4.95 46.09 14.08
C ASP A 644 -5.66 44.73 13.94
N LYS A 645 -6.18 44.39 12.75
CA LYS A 645 -6.88 43.11 12.51
C LYS A 645 -5.97 41.91 12.80
N ALA A 646 -4.72 41.95 12.36
CA ALA A 646 -3.74 40.89 12.62
C ALA A 646 -3.45 40.71 14.12
N ALA A 647 -3.42 41.81 14.90
CA ALA A 647 -3.25 41.74 16.35
C ALA A 647 -4.44 41.07 17.04
N ARG A 648 -5.66 41.24 16.52
CA ARG A 648 -6.86 40.56 17.04
C ARG A 648 -6.89 39.08 16.72
N VAL A 649 -6.47 38.69 15.52
CA VAL A 649 -6.26 37.27 15.17
C VAL A 649 -5.25 36.64 16.14
N ARG A 650 -4.11 37.30 16.37
CA ARG A 650 -3.09 36.82 17.33
C ARG A 650 -3.62 36.68 18.75
N HIS A 651 -4.44 37.62 19.22
CA HIS A 651 -5.03 37.55 20.55
C HIS A 651 -5.93 36.30 20.73
N LEU A 652 -6.70 35.94 19.71
CA LEU A 652 -7.52 34.71 19.73
C LEU A 652 -6.65 33.45 19.69
N GLN A 653 -5.54 33.47 18.94
CA GLN A 653 -4.57 32.37 18.92
C GLN A 653 -3.91 32.17 20.30
N GLU A 654 -3.55 33.26 21.00
CA GLU A 654 -3.00 33.22 22.36
C GLU A 654 -3.97 32.65 23.39
N GLN A 655 -5.28 32.75 23.14
CA GLN A 655 -6.34 32.11 23.95
C GLN A 655 -6.50 30.60 23.67
N GLY A 656 -5.72 30.06 22.73
CA GLY A 656 -5.71 28.64 22.38
C GLY A 656 -6.65 28.26 21.24
N HIS A 657 -7.28 29.23 20.57
CA HIS A 657 -8.07 28.96 19.37
C HIS A 657 -7.15 28.71 18.16
N VAL A 658 -7.56 27.79 17.29
CA VAL A 658 -7.06 27.70 15.92
C VAL A 658 -7.98 28.54 15.05
N VAL A 659 -7.44 29.64 14.52
CA VAL A 659 -8.22 30.73 13.94
C VAL A 659 -8.17 30.66 12.42
N ALA A 660 -9.35 30.59 11.80
CA ALA A 660 -9.51 30.87 10.38
C ALA A 660 -9.96 32.33 10.19
N MET A 661 -9.18 33.14 9.47
CA MET A 661 -9.57 34.51 9.11
C MET A 661 -10.18 34.49 7.71
N VAL A 662 -11.31 35.16 7.51
CA VAL A 662 -12.01 35.22 6.24
C VAL A 662 -12.19 36.67 5.80
N GLY A 663 -11.76 37.01 4.58
CA GLY A 663 -11.87 38.36 4.03
C GLY A 663 -11.80 38.37 2.50
N ASP A 664 -12.09 39.52 1.89
CA ASP A 664 -12.17 39.71 0.45
C ASP A 664 -11.16 40.74 -0.09
N GLY A 665 -10.50 41.50 0.79
CA GLY A 665 -9.74 42.70 0.42
C GLY A 665 -8.22 42.63 0.63
N ILE A 666 -7.51 43.53 -0.06
CA ILE A 666 -6.09 43.85 0.16
C ILE A 666 -5.84 44.26 1.62
N ASN A 667 -6.82 44.93 2.24
CA ASN A 667 -6.76 45.41 3.63
C ASN A 667 -6.71 44.27 4.67
N ASP A 668 -7.12 43.06 4.29
CA ASP A 668 -7.17 41.89 5.19
C ASP A 668 -5.98 40.95 5.00
N ALA A 669 -5.14 41.17 3.97
CA ALA A 669 -3.97 40.34 3.69
C ALA A 669 -3.05 40.13 4.92
N PRO A 670 -2.76 41.15 5.76
CA PRO A 670 -1.98 40.94 6.98
C PRO A 670 -2.67 40.05 8.02
N ALA A 671 -4.00 40.12 8.12
CA ALA A 671 -4.79 39.30 9.05
C ALA A 671 -4.95 37.87 8.53
N LEU A 672 -5.12 37.68 7.22
CA LEU A 672 -5.14 36.39 6.54
C LEU A 672 -3.83 35.64 6.76
N ALA A 673 -2.69 36.32 6.55
CA ALA A 673 -1.36 35.72 6.73
C ALA A 673 -1.00 35.42 8.21
N GLN A 674 -1.64 36.10 9.17
CA GLN A 674 -1.44 35.87 10.60
C GLN A 674 -2.28 34.68 11.13
N ALA A 675 -3.38 34.35 10.45
CA ALA A 675 -4.28 33.27 10.85
C ALA A 675 -3.62 31.88 10.72
N ASP A 676 -4.17 30.88 11.39
CA ASP A 676 -3.75 29.48 11.17
C ASP A 676 -4.26 28.97 9.82
N VAL A 677 -5.36 29.55 9.33
CA VAL A 677 -5.91 29.36 7.99
C VAL A 677 -6.46 30.70 7.47
N GLY A 678 -5.81 31.29 6.47
CA GLY A 678 -6.33 32.44 5.74
C GLY A 678 -7.31 32.00 4.64
N VAL A 679 -8.55 32.50 4.66
CA VAL A 679 -9.57 32.22 3.65
C VAL A 679 -9.92 33.49 2.87
N ALA A 680 -9.62 33.53 1.57
CA ALA A 680 -10.03 34.62 0.69
C ALA A 680 -11.37 34.33 0.01
N ILE A 681 -12.20 35.35 -0.18
CA ILE A 681 -13.49 35.25 -0.90
C ILE A 681 -13.45 36.01 -2.24
N GLY A 682 -13.97 35.37 -3.29
CA GLY A 682 -14.20 35.97 -4.61
C GLY A 682 -12.95 36.06 -5.48
N THR A 683 -13.05 36.82 -6.57
CA THR A 683 -11.93 37.18 -7.47
C THR A 683 -11.06 38.32 -6.91
N GLY A 684 -11.10 38.54 -5.58
CA GLY A 684 -10.39 39.62 -4.90
C GLY A 684 -8.91 39.70 -5.30
N ALA A 685 -8.39 40.93 -5.39
CA ALA A 685 -7.08 41.29 -5.92
C ALA A 685 -5.98 40.23 -5.70
N ASP A 686 -5.12 40.01 -6.69
CA ASP A 686 -4.03 39.02 -6.70
C ASP A 686 -3.27 38.86 -5.36
N VAL A 687 -3.18 39.95 -4.59
CA VAL A 687 -2.58 40.01 -3.25
C VAL A 687 -3.32 39.18 -2.19
N ALA A 688 -4.65 39.19 -2.16
CA ALA A 688 -5.45 38.44 -1.17
C ALA A 688 -5.42 36.93 -1.46
N VAL A 689 -5.46 36.55 -2.74
CA VAL A 689 -5.27 35.15 -3.18
C VAL A 689 -3.87 34.66 -2.81
N ALA A 690 -2.83 35.45 -3.08
CA ALA A 690 -1.45 35.12 -2.75
C ALA A 690 -1.18 35.02 -1.23
N ALA A 691 -1.97 35.69 -0.40
CA ALA A 691 -1.86 35.66 1.05
C ALA A 691 -2.78 34.62 1.73
N SER A 692 -3.60 33.88 0.97
CA SER A 692 -4.59 32.93 1.50
C SER A 692 -4.18 31.47 1.37
N ASP A 693 -4.54 30.67 2.37
CA ASP A 693 -4.38 29.21 2.38
C ASP A 693 -5.52 28.50 1.66
N ILE A 694 -6.71 29.12 1.69
CA ILE A 694 -7.91 28.67 1.00
C ILE A 694 -8.51 29.85 0.24
N THR A 695 -8.83 29.67 -1.03
CA THR A 695 -9.51 30.68 -1.84
C THR A 695 -10.87 30.14 -2.26
N LEU A 696 -11.92 30.91 -2.02
CA LEU A 696 -13.29 30.60 -2.43
C LEU A 696 -13.59 31.38 -3.71
N VAL A 697 -13.82 30.67 -4.82
CA VAL A 697 -14.09 31.29 -6.12
C VAL A 697 -15.43 32.04 -6.11
N GLY A 698 -16.43 31.48 -5.41
CA GLY A 698 -17.75 32.08 -5.21
C GLY A 698 -17.85 32.97 -3.96
N GLY A 699 -18.92 33.75 -3.87
CA GLY A 699 -19.19 34.66 -2.75
C GLY A 699 -19.92 34.03 -1.56
N ASP A 700 -20.32 32.76 -1.67
CA ASP A 700 -21.12 32.02 -0.70
C ASP A 700 -20.30 31.54 0.51
N LEU A 701 -20.69 31.99 1.70
CA LEU A 701 -20.04 31.63 2.97
C LEU A 701 -20.21 30.15 3.35
N ARG A 702 -21.19 29.44 2.80
CA ARG A 702 -21.38 27.97 3.01
C ARG A 702 -20.21 27.17 2.44
N SER A 703 -19.44 27.74 1.52
CA SER A 703 -18.20 27.12 1.01
C SER A 703 -17.14 26.94 2.10
N ILE A 704 -17.12 27.79 3.14
CA ILE A 704 -16.25 27.63 4.32
C ILE A 704 -16.63 26.37 5.10
N VAL A 705 -17.93 26.15 5.31
CA VAL A 705 -18.47 24.95 5.97
C VAL A 705 -18.06 23.71 5.18
N THR A 706 -18.20 23.77 3.85
CA THR A 706 -17.82 22.69 2.93
C THR A 706 -16.33 22.41 2.99
N ALA A 707 -15.48 23.45 3.00
CA ALA A 707 -14.03 23.34 3.09
C ALA A 707 -13.59 22.65 4.39
N VAL A 708 -14.11 23.10 5.53
CA VAL A 708 -13.81 22.51 6.85
C VAL A 708 -14.33 21.07 6.95
N ALA A 709 -15.55 20.80 6.46
CA ALA A 709 -16.13 19.45 6.48
C ALA A 709 -15.32 18.47 5.59
N LEU A 710 -14.94 18.90 4.40
CA LEU A 710 -14.14 18.11 3.46
C LEU A 710 -12.72 17.88 4.00
N SER A 711 -12.09 18.89 4.58
CA SER A 711 -10.80 18.77 5.29
C SER A 711 -10.88 17.74 6.43
N ARG A 712 -11.89 17.85 7.32
CA ARG A 712 -12.13 16.89 8.42
C ARG A 712 -12.27 15.47 7.90
N ARG A 713 -13.00 15.27 6.81
CA ARG A 713 -13.20 13.95 6.19
C ARG A 713 -11.92 13.43 5.56
N THR A 714 -11.22 14.25 4.79
CA THR A 714 -9.96 13.91 4.12
C THR A 714 -8.90 13.48 5.12
N VAL A 715 -8.66 14.26 6.18
CA VAL A 715 -7.68 13.87 7.22
C VAL A 715 -8.14 12.64 8.01
N THR A 716 -9.45 12.38 8.12
CA THR A 716 -9.94 11.16 8.78
C THR A 716 -9.64 9.94 7.91
N THR A 717 -9.83 10.07 6.61
CA THR A 717 -9.44 9.05 5.63
C THR A 717 -7.92 8.82 5.62
N ILE A 718 -7.11 9.88 5.76
CA ILE A 718 -5.65 9.76 5.94
C ILE A 718 -5.34 8.94 7.21
N LYS A 719 -5.90 9.33 8.37
CA LYS A 719 -5.69 8.62 9.64
C LYS A 719 -6.11 7.16 9.56
N GLN A 720 -7.27 6.87 8.98
CA GLN A 720 -7.73 5.50 8.73
C GLN A 720 -6.73 4.75 7.85
N GLY A 721 -6.32 5.36 6.73
CA GLY A 721 -5.34 4.77 5.81
C GLY A 721 -4.02 4.44 6.49
N LEU A 722 -3.49 5.35 7.33
CA LEU A 722 -2.26 5.13 8.09
C LEU A 722 -2.42 4.04 9.16
N VAL A 723 -3.51 4.04 9.92
CA VAL A 723 -3.80 2.99 10.92
C VAL A 723 -3.93 1.62 10.24
N TRP A 724 -4.59 1.53 9.09
CA TRP A 724 -4.71 0.28 8.34
C TRP A 724 -3.42 -0.11 7.63
N ALA A 725 -2.62 0.85 7.18
CA ALA A 725 -1.33 0.59 6.54
C ALA A 725 -0.26 0.06 7.50
N PHE A 726 -0.47 0.20 8.82
CA PHE A 726 0.51 -0.18 9.84
C PHE A 726 -0.02 -1.22 10.84
N GLY A 727 -1.31 -1.15 11.17
CA GLY A 727 -1.95 -1.97 12.20
C GLY A 727 -1.87 -3.47 11.89
N TYR A 728 -2.05 -3.87 10.63
CA TYR A 728 -1.92 -5.28 10.25
C TYR A 728 -0.47 -5.76 10.29
N ASN A 729 0.52 -4.93 9.90
CA ASN A 729 1.93 -5.30 10.00
C ASN A 729 2.32 -5.52 11.46
N VAL A 730 1.96 -4.59 12.35
CA VAL A 730 2.27 -4.71 13.79
C VAL A 730 1.64 -5.96 14.40
N LEU A 731 0.42 -6.31 13.99
CA LEU A 731 -0.26 -7.51 14.47
C LEU A 731 0.35 -8.81 13.92
N LEU A 732 0.76 -8.83 12.65
CA LEU A 732 1.18 -10.06 11.97
C LEU A 732 2.70 -10.31 11.99
N VAL A 733 3.53 -9.31 12.29
CA VAL A 733 4.98 -9.54 12.49
C VAL A 733 5.26 -10.55 13.62
N PRO A 734 4.63 -10.45 14.82
CA PRO A 734 4.78 -11.47 15.85
C PRO A 734 4.29 -12.86 15.42
N VAL A 735 3.20 -12.92 14.63
CA VAL A 735 2.69 -14.18 14.07
C VAL A 735 3.70 -14.80 13.11
N ALA A 736 4.28 -14.00 12.21
CA ALA A 736 5.33 -14.42 11.29
C ALA A 736 6.62 -14.85 12.00
N ALA A 737 6.95 -14.20 13.12
CA ALA A 737 8.08 -14.56 13.96
C ALA A 737 7.87 -15.89 14.71
N GLY A 738 6.64 -16.42 14.75
CA GLY A 738 6.33 -17.71 15.35
C GLY A 738 5.67 -17.65 16.73
N ALA A 739 5.06 -16.53 17.11
CA ALA A 739 4.41 -16.39 18.43
C ALA A 739 3.31 -17.45 18.69
N PHE A 740 2.64 -17.95 17.64
CA PHE A 740 1.61 -18.98 17.74
C PHE A 740 2.09 -20.40 17.40
N TYR A 741 3.40 -20.58 17.18
CA TYR A 741 3.95 -21.88 16.82
C TYR A 741 3.70 -22.94 17.89
N TRP A 742 3.87 -22.60 19.16
CA TRP A 742 3.77 -23.56 20.26
C TRP A 742 2.35 -24.01 20.60
N TRP A 743 1.32 -23.35 20.05
CA TRP A 743 -0.08 -23.73 20.29
C TRP A 743 -0.63 -24.68 19.22
N ASP A 744 -0.31 -24.43 17.94
CA ASP A 744 -0.90 -25.18 16.81
C ASP A 744 0.07 -25.33 15.61
N HIS A 745 1.38 -25.21 15.84
CA HIS A 745 2.40 -25.17 14.79
C HIS A 745 2.11 -24.13 13.70
N LEU A 746 1.41 -23.05 14.07
CA LEU A 746 0.96 -22.02 13.16
C LEU A 746 2.13 -21.07 12.83
N LEU A 747 2.57 -21.09 11.58
CA LEU A 747 3.52 -20.15 11.00
C LEU A 747 2.85 -19.39 9.86
N LEU A 748 3.20 -18.11 9.71
CA LEU A 748 2.68 -17.31 8.62
C LEU A 748 3.41 -17.67 7.32
N ASP A 749 2.67 -18.21 6.36
CA ASP A 749 3.20 -18.47 5.02
C ASP A 749 3.61 -17.15 4.32
N PRO A 750 4.81 -17.06 3.74
CA PRO A 750 5.29 -15.85 3.05
C PRO A 750 4.38 -15.37 1.90
N VAL A 751 3.71 -16.29 1.19
CA VAL A 751 2.74 -15.97 0.14
C VAL A 751 1.52 -15.30 0.75
N LEU A 752 0.99 -15.83 1.87
CA LEU A 752 -0.11 -15.20 2.61
C LEU A 752 0.27 -13.82 3.14
N ALA A 753 1.50 -13.65 3.61
CA ALA A 753 2.03 -12.36 4.02
C ALA A 753 2.05 -11.34 2.87
N SER A 754 2.46 -11.77 1.68
CA SER A 754 2.47 -10.92 0.48
C SER A 754 1.06 -10.59 -0.03
N ALA A 755 0.11 -11.52 0.10
CA ALA A 755 -1.30 -11.26 -0.22
C ALA A 755 -1.94 -10.25 0.75
N ALA A 756 -1.68 -10.38 2.06
CA ALA A 756 -2.14 -9.42 3.07
C ALA A 756 -1.62 -7.99 2.77
N MET A 757 -0.37 -7.87 2.33
CA MET A 757 0.24 -6.60 1.90
C MET A 757 -0.46 -5.98 0.68
N ALA A 758 -0.78 -6.79 -0.34
CA ALA A 758 -1.52 -6.33 -1.52
C ALA A 758 -2.93 -5.84 -1.13
N MET A 759 -3.62 -6.59 -0.26
CA MET A 759 -4.94 -6.23 0.25
C MET A 759 -4.91 -4.94 1.10
N SER A 760 -3.87 -4.72 1.89
CA SER A 760 -3.67 -3.46 2.62
C SER A 760 -3.60 -2.27 1.66
N SER A 761 -2.80 -2.37 0.59
CA SER A 761 -2.69 -1.32 -0.44
C SER A 761 -4.03 -1.04 -1.13
N VAL A 762 -4.78 -2.09 -1.48
CA VAL A 762 -6.13 -1.95 -2.04
C VAL A 762 -7.05 -1.22 -1.07
N SER A 763 -7.08 -1.64 0.20
CA SER A 763 -7.96 -1.07 1.22
C SER A 763 -7.73 0.42 1.45
N VAL A 764 -6.46 0.85 1.46
CA VAL A 764 -6.08 2.25 1.67
C VAL A 764 -6.48 3.11 0.47
N ILE A 765 -6.18 2.64 -0.75
CA ILE A 765 -6.51 3.36 -2.00
C ILE A 765 -8.03 3.47 -2.16
N THR A 766 -8.77 2.38 -1.99
CA THR A 766 -10.23 2.40 -2.14
C THR A 766 -10.91 3.21 -1.05
N ASN A 767 -10.36 3.24 0.17
CA ASN A 767 -10.83 4.13 1.23
C ASN A 767 -10.63 5.60 0.87
N ALA A 768 -9.47 5.97 0.31
CA ALA A 768 -9.22 7.32 -0.20
C ALA A 768 -10.19 7.70 -1.32
N LEU A 769 -10.47 6.79 -2.26
CA LEU A 769 -11.42 7.03 -3.36
C LEU A 769 -12.87 7.25 -2.90
N ARG A 770 -13.25 6.88 -1.67
CA ARG A 770 -14.58 7.19 -1.11
C ARG A 770 -14.83 8.69 -0.98
N LEU A 771 -13.77 9.50 -0.86
CA LEU A 771 -13.87 10.96 -0.80
C LEU A 771 -14.50 11.56 -2.06
N ARG A 772 -14.42 10.89 -3.22
CA ARG A 772 -15.10 11.34 -4.46
C ARG A 772 -16.62 11.40 -4.33
N ARG A 773 -17.19 10.62 -3.41
CA ARG A 773 -18.64 10.60 -3.13
C ARG A 773 -19.04 11.61 -2.05
N PHE A 774 -18.13 12.53 -1.68
CA PHE A 774 -18.45 13.59 -0.75
C PHE A 774 -19.51 14.51 -1.36
N THR A 775 -20.54 14.80 -0.57
CA THR A 775 -21.59 15.77 -0.87
C THR A 775 -21.53 16.87 0.20
N PRO A 776 -21.60 18.15 -0.20
CA PRO A 776 -21.71 19.26 0.75
C PRO A 776 -22.93 19.08 1.67
N PRO A 777 -22.86 19.55 2.94
CA PRO A 777 -24.02 19.56 3.83
C PRO A 777 -25.10 20.48 3.25
N ALA A 778 -26.36 20.02 3.21
CA ALA A 778 -27.45 20.84 2.70
C ALA A 778 -27.90 21.90 3.72
N ASP A 779 -28.00 21.53 4.99
CA ASP A 779 -28.43 22.41 6.07
C ASP A 779 -27.71 22.13 7.41
N ALA A 780 -27.99 22.96 8.42
CA ALA A 780 -27.43 22.79 9.76
C ALA A 780 -27.98 21.53 10.49
N ALA A 781 -29.11 20.97 10.04
CA ALA A 781 -29.73 19.79 10.65
C ALA A 781 -29.01 18.50 10.24
N ASP A 782 -28.57 18.41 8.98
CA ASP A 782 -27.73 17.33 8.45
C ASP A 782 -26.42 17.19 9.24
N LEU A 783 -25.82 18.31 9.62
CA LEU A 783 -24.59 18.33 10.41
C LEU A 783 -24.78 17.85 11.85
N ARG A 784 -25.96 18.08 12.45
CA ARG A 784 -26.28 17.66 13.83
C ARG A 784 -26.69 16.19 13.91
N ARG A 785 -27.25 15.61 12.84
CA ARG A 785 -27.71 14.21 12.80
C ARG A 785 -26.62 13.28 12.27
N ARG A 786 -25.67 12.89 13.11
CA ARG A 786 -24.87 11.68 12.83
C ARG A 786 -25.74 10.44 13.07
N THR A 787 -26.34 9.91 12.02
CA THR A 787 -27.17 8.70 12.09
C THR A 787 -26.31 7.51 12.57
N VAL A 788 -26.87 6.56 13.31
CA VAL A 788 -26.19 5.31 13.70
C VAL A 788 -25.60 4.60 12.47
N ARG A 789 -26.28 4.71 11.32
CA ARG A 789 -25.84 4.23 10.01
C ARG A 789 -24.50 4.83 9.56
N ASP A 790 -24.24 6.11 9.81
CA ASP A 790 -22.98 6.78 9.42
C ASP A 790 -21.82 6.32 10.31
N ARG A 791 -22.08 6.14 11.62
CA ARG A 791 -21.09 5.61 12.57
C ARG A 791 -20.66 4.17 12.25
N ILE A 792 -21.55 3.36 11.69
CA ILE A 792 -21.28 1.95 11.35
C ILE A 792 -20.71 1.82 9.93
N SER A 793 -21.22 2.59 8.95
CA SER A 793 -20.83 2.45 7.54
C SER A 793 -19.41 2.92 7.24
N GLU A 794 -18.86 3.85 8.03
CA GLU A 794 -17.47 4.30 7.87
C GLU A 794 -16.44 3.18 8.13
N PRO A 795 -16.45 2.49 9.29
CA PRO A 795 -15.56 1.37 9.56
C PRO A 795 -15.97 0.08 8.85
N ALA A 796 -17.26 -0.16 8.56
CA ALA A 796 -17.73 -1.40 7.96
C ALA A 796 -17.00 -1.76 6.66
N TYR A 797 -16.69 -0.76 5.81
CA TYR A 797 -15.95 -1.01 4.57
C TYR A 797 -14.59 -1.67 4.81
N LEU A 798 -13.81 -1.12 5.75
CA LEU A 798 -12.47 -1.60 6.06
C LEU A 798 -12.53 -2.95 6.79
N VAL A 799 -13.53 -3.14 7.66
CA VAL A 799 -13.80 -4.44 8.30
C VAL A 799 -14.16 -5.51 7.28
N THR A 800 -15.00 -5.20 6.27
CA THR A 800 -15.33 -6.14 5.19
C THR A 800 -14.10 -6.52 4.38
N VAL A 801 -13.25 -5.55 4.02
CA VAL A 801 -12.00 -5.83 3.29
C VAL A 801 -11.07 -6.72 4.12
N ALA A 802 -10.95 -6.46 5.43
CA ALA A 802 -10.18 -7.30 6.34
C ALA A 802 -10.76 -8.72 6.45
N ALA A 803 -12.08 -8.87 6.54
CA ALA A 803 -12.75 -10.17 6.61
C ALA A 803 -12.52 -10.98 5.32
N VAL A 804 -12.59 -10.35 4.15
CA VAL A 804 -12.30 -11.00 2.85
C VAL A 804 -10.83 -11.43 2.79
N ALA A 805 -9.91 -10.58 3.23
CA ALA A 805 -8.48 -10.92 3.26
C ALA A 805 -8.19 -12.11 4.19
N LEU A 806 -8.80 -12.12 5.39
CA LEU A 806 -8.69 -13.23 6.34
C LEU A 806 -9.31 -14.52 5.79
N ALA A 807 -10.48 -14.45 5.15
CA ALA A 807 -11.13 -15.61 4.55
C ALA A 807 -10.29 -16.21 3.41
N LEU A 808 -9.69 -15.37 2.55
CA LEU A 808 -8.76 -15.83 1.51
C LEU A 808 -7.52 -16.49 2.13
N GLY A 809 -6.93 -15.85 3.15
CA GLY A 809 -5.76 -16.39 3.85
C GLY A 809 -6.04 -17.73 4.53
N ALA A 810 -7.17 -17.85 5.22
CA ALA A 810 -7.60 -19.10 5.85
C ALA A 810 -7.86 -20.21 4.81
N THR A 811 -8.48 -19.87 3.67
CA THR A 811 -8.74 -20.83 2.59
C THR A 811 -7.44 -21.38 2.00
N PHE A 812 -6.44 -20.53 1.73
CA PHE A 812 -5.13 -20.96 1.22
C PHE A 812 -4.36 -21.77 2.27
N THR A 813 -4.38 -21.34 3.54
CA THR A 813 -3.75 -22.09 4.64
C THR A 813 -4.35 -23.49 4.74
N TRP A 814 -5.67 -23.60 4.72
CA TRP A 814 -6.38 -24.88 4.74
C TRP A 814 -6.02 -25.74 3.53
N ALA A 815 -6.00 -25.18 2.33
CA ALA A 815 -5.66 -25.91 1.10
C ALA A 815 -4.22 -26.47 1.14
N SER A 816 -3.26 -25.72 1.69
CA SER A 816 -1.87 -26.16 1.83
C SER A 816 -1.68 -27.34 2.80
N ARG A 817 -2.65 -27.60 3.69
CA ARG A 817 -2.62 -28.68 4.69
C ARG A 817 -3.44 -29.92 4.27
N THR A 818 -3.81 -30.03 3.00
CA THR A 818 -4.59 -31.19 2.51
C THR A 818 -3.68 -32.32 2.07
N ASP A 819 -4.13 -33.58 2.17
CA ASP A 819 -3.39 -34.78 1.70
C ASP A 819 -2.98 -34.70 0.22
N ARG A 820 -3.63 -33.84 -0.58
CA ARG A 820 -3.21 -33.57 -1.95
C ARG A 820 -1.93 -32.73 -2.03
N ALA A 821 -1.74 -31.78 -1.13
CA ALA A 821 -0.52 -30.98 -1.06
C ALA A 821 0.66 -31.83 -0.60
N GLU A 822 0.45 -32.73 0.36
CA GLU A 822 1.48 -33.68 0.83
C GLU A 822 1.85 -34.74 -0.21
N ARG A 823 0.92 -35.10 -1.11
CA ARG A 823 1.22 -35.96 -2.27
C ARG A 823 1.79 -35.20 -3.47
N GLY A 824 1.83 -33.87 -3.41
CA GLY A 824 2.43 -33.05 -4.46
C GLY A 824 3.94 -33.27 -4.56
N THR A 825 4.54 -32.75 -5.62
CA THR A 825 5.98 -32.86 -5.89
C THR A 825 6.85 -32.45 -4.71
N ASN A 826 6.50 -31.38 -3.98
CA ASN A 826 7.25 -30.95 -2.78
C ASN A 826 7.18 -31.97 -1.64
N GLY A 827 6.02 -32.59 -1.43
CA GLY A 827 5.87 -33.65 -0.44
C GLY A 827 6.57 -34.94 -0.86
N LEU A 828 6.62 -35.23 -2.15
CA LEU A 828 7.36 -36.35 -2.72
C LEU A 828 8.88 -36.17 -2.57
N LEU A 829 9.41 -34.97 -2.79
CA LEU A 829 10.81 -34.62 -2.52
C LEU A 829 11.15 -34.72 -1.03
N ALA A 830 10.26 -34.25 -0.15
CA ALA A 830 10.44 -34.35 1.30
C ALA A 830 10.40 -35.82 1.78
N TYR A 831 9.50 -36.62 1.21
CA TYR A 831 9.37 -38.04 1.50
C TYR A 831 10.61 -38.83 1.05
N SER A 832 11.10 -38.58 -0.18
CA SER A 832 12.30 -39.23 -0.72
C SER A 832 13.54 -38.93 0.12
N ALA A 833 13.70 -37.68 0.59
CA ALA A 833 14.75 -37.32 1.54
C ALA A 833 14.64 -38.10 2.87
N GLY A 834 13.42 -38.40 3.33
CA GLY A 834 13.16 -39.22 4.52
C GLY A 834 13.49 -40.71 4.34
N MET A 835 13.58 -41.21 3.11
CA MET A 835 13.97 -42.59 2.79
C MET A 835 15.48 -42.79 2.65
N GLY A 836 16.29 -41.74 2.84
CA GLY A 836 17.76 -41.83 2.77
C GLY A 836 18.31 -42.11 1.37
N MET A 837 17.50 -41.89 0.33
CA MET A 837 17.86 -42.12 -1.07
C MET A 837 18.64 -40.90 -1.62
N PRO A 838 19.82 -41.10 -2.23
CA PRO A 838 20.57 -40.00 -2.83
C PRO A 838 19.85 -39.43 -4.05
N MET A 839 19.60 -38.12 -4.02
CA MET A 839 18.83 -37.39 -5.03
C MET A 839 19.67 -37.05 -6.28
N ARG A 840 20.16 -38.09 -6.98
CA ARG A 840 20.81 -37.96 -8.29
C ARG A 840 19.75 -37.84 -9.41
N PRO A 841 20.12 -37.36 -10.63
CA PRO A 841 19.18 -37.20 -11.74
C PRO A 841 18.83 -38.53 -12.44
N ALA A 842 18.52 -39.57 -11.67
CA ALA A 842 18.21 -40.91 -12.16
C ALA A 842 17.39 -41.73 -11.15
N MET A 843 16.50 -41.08 -10.37
CA MET A 843 15.60 -41.78 -9.44
C MET A 843 14.82 -42.91 -10.13
N SER A 844 14.45 -42.73 -11.40
CA SER A 844 13.71 -43.73 -12.17
C SER A 844 14.51 -44.99 -12.53
N VAL A 845 15.84 -44.89 -12.59
CA VAL A 845 16.71 -46.06 -12.85
C VAL A 845 17.09 -46.76 -11.54
N MET A 846 16.94 -46.06 -10.41
CA MET A 846 17.33 -46.52 -9.08
C MET A 846 16.21 -47.27 -8.36
N GLU A 847 14.94 -46.98 -8.65
CA GLU A 847 13.82 -47.78 -8.17
C GLU A 847 13.70 -49.12 -8.93
N GLU A 848 14.29 -49.24 -10.13
CA GLU A 848 14.27 -50.47 -10.95
C GLU A 848 15.48 -51.40 -10.73
N ALA A 849 16.54 -50.95 -10.04
CA ALA A 849 17.75 -51.73 -9.83
C ALA A 849 17.93 -52.12 -8.36
N GLU A 850 17.61 -53.38 -8.01
CA GLU A 850 18.00 -53.97 -6.73
C GLU A 850 19.53 -53.86 -6.57
N VAL A 851 20.00 -52.99 -5.66
CA VAL A 851 21.42 -52.94 -5.28
C VAL A 851 21.63 -54.00 -4.21
N GLU A 852 22.51 -54.97 -4.47
CA GLU A 852 22.81 -56.00 -3.48
C GLU A 852 23.44 -55.39 -2.22
N PRO A 853 23.03 -55.83 -1.03
CA PRO A 853 23.60 -55.37 0.22
C PRO A 853 25.05 -55.84 0.36
N VAL A 854 25.84 -55.05 1.09
CA VAL A 854 27.28 -55.31 1.33
C VAL A 854 27.53 -55.65 2.80
N GLY A 855 28.56 -56.44 3.08
CA GLY A 855 28.98 -56.71 4.46
C GLY A 855 29.56 -55.46 5.12
N ALA A 856 29.44 -55.33 6.45
CA ALA A 856 29.99 -54.17 7.19
C ALA A 856 31.46 -53.90 6.90
N HIS A 857 32.31 -54.92 6.91
CA HIS A 857 33.74 -54.74 6.63
C HIS A 857 33.99 -54.21 5.22
N ASP A 858 33.25 -54.68 4.21
CA ASP A 858 33.36 -54.22 2.82
C ASP A 858 32.83 -52.80 2.63
N ALA A 859 31.86 -52.39 3.46
CA ALA A 859 31.38 -51.02 3.57
C ALA A 859 32.32 -50.10 4.38
N GLY A 860 33.46 -50.60 4.87
CA GLY A 860 34.40 -49.87 5.71
C GLY A 860 33.87 -49.60 7.12
N LEU A 861 32.97 -50.43 7.63
CA LEU A 861 32.32 -50.31 8.93
C LEU A 861 32.67 -51.48 9.85
N ASP A 862 32.72 -51.19 11.14
CA ASP A 862 32.71 -52.16 12.23
C ASP A 862 31.40 -51.98 13.01
N VAL A 863 30.54 -53.01 12.98
CA VAL A 863 29.23 -53.00 13.63
C VAL A 863 29.28 -54.01 14.78
N ASP A 864 29.10 -53.52 16.00
CA ASP A 864 29.06 -54.33 17.23
C ASP A 864 27.66 -54.29 17.84
N LEU A 865 27.20 -55.41 18.40
CA LEU A 865 25.91 -55.55 19.05
C LEU A 865 26.08 -56.21 20.41
N ALA A 866 25.71 -55.50 21.47
CA ALA A 866 25.80 -55.98 22.84
C ALA A 866 24.47 -55.86 23.58
N ALA A 867 24.21 -56.80 24.49
CA ALA A 867 23.10 -56.70 25.44
C ALA A 867 23.53 -55.94 26.70
N ASP A 868 22.70 -55.00 27.18
CA ASP A 868 22.91 -54.24 28.40
C ASP A 868 22.55 -55.12 29.64
N GLY A 869 23.29 -56.21 29.84
CA GLY A 869 23.11 -57.17 30.95
C GLY A 869 22.79 -58.61 30.51
N PRO A 870 22.57 -59.53 31.46
CA PRO A 870 22.25 -60.93 31.16
C PRO A 870 20.87 -61.04 30.50
N VAL A 871 20.81 -61.75 29.36
CA VAL A 871 19.57 -61.99 28.63
C VAL A 871 18.80 -63.12 29.29
N VAL A 872 17.56 -62.85 29.72
CA VAL A 872 16.69 -63.84 30.39
C VAL A 872 15.47 -64.12 29.51
N PRO A 873 15.12 -65.40 29.24
CA PRO A 873 13.94 -65.74 28.47
C PRO A 873 12.66 -65.06 28.98
N GLY A 874 11.90 -64.46 28.06
CA GLY A 874 10.64 -63.78 28.31
C GLY A 874 10.77 -62.39 28.95
N ARG A 875 11.98 -61.92 29.29
CA ARG A 875 12.20 -60.57 29.82
C ARG A 875 12.70 -59.61 28.75
N PRO A 876 12.18 -58.37 28.70
CA PRO A 876 12.74 -57.33 27.84
C PRO A 876 14.21 -57.05 28.20
N THR A 877 15.06 -56.99 27.19
CA THR A 877 16.49 -56.70 27.29
C THR A 877 16.85 -55.59 26.32
N THR A 878 17.61 -54.60 26.76
CA THR A 878 18.11 -53.55 25.89
C THR A 878 19.33 -54.04 25.13
N LEU A 879 19.28 -53.92 23.80
CA LEU A 879 20.40 -54.15 22.90
C LEU A 879 20.95 -52.81 22.44
N THR A 880 22.28 -52.68 22.46
CA THR A 880 23.01 -51.52 21.99
C THR A 880 23.79 -51.91 20.73
N VAL A 881 23.50 -51.24 19.61
CA VAL A 881 24.24 -51.35 18.35
C VAL A 881 25.23 -50.20 18.28
N THR A 882 26.51 -50.50 18.12
CA THR A 882 27.60 -49.52 17.98
C THR A 882 28.22 -49.65 16.60
N VAL A 883 28.16 -48.59 15.81
CA VAL A 883 28.73 -48.52 14.46
C VAL A 883 29.95 -47.61 14.46
N ARG A 884 31.07 -48.12 13.95
CA ARG A 884 32.35 -47.44 13.85
C ARG A 884 32.90 -47.52 12.43
N ASP A 885 33.75 -46.58 12.08
CA ASP A 885 34.59 -46.66 10.89
C ASP A 885 35.66 -47.74 11.10
N ALA A 886 35.76 -48.70 10.18
CA ALA A 886 36.69 -49.83 10.31
C ALA A 886 38.17 -49.42 10.22
N GLY A 887 38.47 -48.29 9.56
CA GLY A 887 39.82 -47.78 9.40
C GLY A 887 40.30 -46.94 10.57
N THR A 888 39.43 -46.09 11.14
CA THR A 888 39.79 -45.18 12.25
C THR A 888 39.36 -45.67 13.63
N GLY A 889 38.35 -46.54 13.72
CA GLY A 889 37.73 -46.97 14.98
C GLY A 889 36.82 -45.91 15.62
N ASP A 890 36.69 -44.74 15.00
CA ASP A 890 35.81 -43.66 15.43
C ASP A 890 34.35 -44.00 15.14
N ARG A 891 33.43 -43.40 15.90
CA ARG A 891 31.99 -43.62 15.69
C ARG A 891 31.51 -42.88 14.45
N VAL A 892 30.67 -43.54 13.66
CA VAL A 892 30.11 -42.93 12.44
C VAL A 892 29.09 -41.82 12.77
N THR A 893 29.07 -40.80 11.93
CA THR A 893 28.17 -39.62 12.08
C THR A 893 27.19 -39.47 10.90
N ASP A 894 27.30 -40.36 9.91
CA ASP A 894 26.70 -40.30 8.60
C ASP A 894 25.73 -41.47 8.34
N LEU A 895 25.20 -42.11 9.39
CA LEU A 895 24.06 -43.00 9.22
C LEU A 895 22.85 -42.19 8.72
N VAL A 896 21.98 -42.82 7.93
CA VAL A 896 20.71 -42.24 7.47
C VAL A 896 19.56 -43.18 7.77
N ARG A 897 18.33 -42.65 7.74
CA ARG A 897 17.15 -43.51 7.78
C ARG A 897 16.97 -44.18 6.43
N THR A 898 16.84 -45.49 6.43
CA THR A 898 16.37 -46.29 5.31
C THR A 898 14.98 -46.80 5.68
N HIS A 899 14.01 -46.76 4.75
CA HIS A 899 12.65 -47.24 5.05
C HIS A 899 12.02 -46.55 6.30
N GLN A 900 12.26 -45.24 6.47
CA GLN A 900 11.83 -44.40 7.60
C GLN A 900 12.45 -44.72 8.98
N VAL A 901 13.31 -45.74 9.09
CA VAL A 901 13.99 -46.17 10.33
C VAL A 901 15.52 -46.12 10.18
N TRP A 902 16.26 -46.04 11.29
CA TRP A 902 17.73 -45.92 11.24
C TRP A 902 18.44 -47.25 10.97
N THR A 903 17.85 -48.34 11.43
CA THR A 903 18.42 -49.69 11.32
C THR A 903 17.27 -50.68 11.45
N HIS A 904 17.26 -51.71 10.61
CA HIS A 904 16.45 -52.90 10.85
C HIS A 904 17.28 -53.90 11.66
N LEU A 905 16.70 -54.42 12.75
CA LEU A 905 17.28 -55.50 13.53
C LEU A 905 16.32 -56.69 13.49
N ILE A 906 16.72 -57.72 12.75
CA ILE A 906 15.98 -58.98 12.65
C ILE A 906 16.55 -59.96 13.66
N VAL A 907 15.70 -60.44 14.57
CA VAL A 907 16.09 -61.40 15.61
C VAL A 907 15.35 -62.71 15.36
N THR A 908 16.09 -63.77 15.07
CA THR A 908 15.54 -65.11 14.88
C THR A 908 16.27 -66.13 15.74
N ARG A 909 15.56 -67.19 16.15
CA ARG A 909 16.23 -68.36 16.76
C ARG A 909 16.88 -69.17 15.64
N GLU A 910 17.99 -69.85 15.90
CA GLU A 910 18.73 -70.61 14.88
C GLU A 910 17.87 -71.63 14.12
N ASP A 911 16.87 -72.24 14.78
CA ASP A 911 15.91 -73.16 14.15
C ASP A 911 14.76 -72.44 13.41
N LEU A 912 14.86 -71.13 13.26
CA LEU A 912 13.89 -70.21 12.69
C LEU A 912 12.53 -70.21 13.41
N GLY A 913 12.43 -70.76 14.64
CA GLY A 913 11.17 -70.91 15.37
C GLY A 913 10.57 -69.62 15.93
N THR A 914 11.36 -68.56 16.04
CA THR A 914 10.93 -67.23 16.51
C THR A 914 11.41 -66.14 15.56
N PHE A 915 10.67 -65.04 15.49
CA PHE A 915 11.00 -63.88 14.67
C PHE A 915 10.60 -62.60 15.38
N ALA A 916 11.47 -61.59 15.36
CA ALA A 916 11.14 -60.23 15.73
C ALA A 916 11.83 -59.27 14.76
N HIS A 917 11.08 -58.30 14.26
CA HIS A 917 11.57 -57.18 13.47
C HIS A 917 11.56 -55.94 14.36
N LEU A 918 12.75 -55.46 14.72
CA LEU A 918 12.94 -54.37 15.67
C LEU A 918 13.69 -53.22 15.01
N HIS A 919 13.54 -51.99 15.52
CA HIS A 919 14.16 -50.80 14.95
C HIS A 919 14.97 -50.04 16.02
N PRO A 920 16.31 -50.20 16.06
CA PRO A 920 17.17 -49.42 16.94
C PRO A 920 17.09 -47.91 16.71
N GLU A 921 16.97 -47.15 17.80
CA GLU A 921 16.88 -45.69 17.79
C GLU A 921 18.17 -45.02 18.29
N PRO A 922 18.56 -43.85 17.75
CA PRO A 922 19.76 -43.15 18.17
C PRO A 922 19.68 -42.69 19.63
N THR A 923 20.76 -42.87 20.37
CA THR A 923 20.86 -42.45 21.79
C THR A 923 21.24 -40.99 21.99
N GLY A 924 21.41 -40.22 20.92
CA GLY A 924 22.04 -38.89 20.92
C GLY A 924 23.56 -38.92 20.88
N THR A 925 24.19 -40.11 21.01
CA THR A 925 25.63 -40.29 20.77
C THR A 925 25.85 -40.83 19.35
N PRO A 926 26.77 -40.25 18.54
CA PRO A 926 27.03 -40.72 17.18
C PRO A 926 27.32 -42.22 17.12
N GLY A 927 26.77 -42.89 16.11
CA GLY A 927 26.98 -44.32 15.87
C GLY A 927 26.42 -45.27 16.94
N VAL A 928 25.64 -44.79 17.93
CA VAL A 928 25.08 -45.65 18.99
C VAL A 928 23.56 -45.66 18.95
N LEU A 929 23.00 -46.82 18.63
CA LEU A 929 21.57 -47.06 18.56
C LEU A 929 21.14 -48.06 19.65
N ARG A 930 19.91 -47.95 20.13
CA ARG A 930 19.36 -48.85 21.15
C ARG A 930 17.97 -49.34 20.79
N VAL A 931 17.69 -50.59 21.15
CA VAL A 931 16.35 -51.17 21.05
C VAL A 931 16.08 -52.09 22.22
N THR A 932 14.81 -52.27 22.57
CA THR A 932 14.42 -53.29 23.54
C THR A 932 13.93 -54.53 22.79
N ALA A 933 14.60 -55.67 23.01
CA ALA A 933 14.25 -56.97 22.45
C ALA A 933 13.78 -57.91 23.56
N THR A 934 12.81 -58.78 23.26
CA THR A 934 12.41 -59.86 24.18
C THR A 934 12.68 -61.20 23.50
N PHE A 935 13.43 -62.06 24.17
CA PHE A 935 13.78 -63.39 23.67
C PHE A 935 12.83 -64.42 24.31
N PRO A 936 11.86 -65.00 23.58
CA PRO A 936 10.79 -65.78 24.22
C PRO A 936 11.27 -67.08 24.89
N THR A 937 12.37 -67.66 24.40
CA THR A 937 12.93 -68.94 24.87
C THR A 937 14.44 -68.85 25.03
N ALA A 938 15.01 -69.81 25.76
CA ALA A 938 16.45 -70.07 25.70
C ALA A 938 16.87 -70.57 24.30
N GLY A 939 18.17 -70.55 24.00
CA GLY A 939 18.72 -71.04 22.74
C GLY A 939 19.66 -70.05 22.05
N ARG A 940 20.17 -70.44 20.88
CA ARG A 940 21.01 -69.59 20.04
C ARG A 940 20.15 -68.75 19.10
N PHE A 941 20.41 -67.45 19.07
CA PHE A 941 19.73 -66.47 18.22
C PHE A 941 20.71 -65.86 17.23
N LEU A 942 20.23 -65.65 16.01
CA LEU A 942 20.88 -64.89 14.95
C LEU A 942 20.22 -63.51 14.90
N LEU A 943 21.06 -62.47 14.94
CA LEU A 943 20.65 -61.07 14.94
C LEU A 943 21.25 -60.41 13.71
N HIS A 944 20.42 -59.99 12.77
CA HIS A 944 20.86 -59.33 11.53
C HIS A 944 20.57 -57.84 11.63
N THR A 945 21.62 -57.02 11.53
CA THR A 945 21.48 -55.56 11.41
C THR A 945 21.58 -55.14 9.95
N GLU A 946 20.68 -54.27 9.53
CA GLU A 946 20.66 -53.64 8.22
C GLU A 946 20.58 -52.12 8.38
N LEU A 947 21.57 -51.41 7.86
CA LEU A 947 21.70 -49.96 7.99
C LEU A 947 22.30 -49.34 6.73
N ARG A 948 22.16 -48.02 6.56
CA ARG A 948 22.69 -47.31 5.39
C ARG A 948 23.49 -46.07 5.79
N ARG A 949 24.52 -45.77 5.01
CA ARG A 949 25.31 -44.53 5.12
C ARG A 949 24.79 -43.45 4.17
N GLN A 950 24.99 -42.19 4.53
CA GLN A 950 24.56 -41.04 3.77
C GLN A 950 25.22 -41.02 2.38
N GLY A 951 24.38 -41.02 1.33
CA GLY A 951 24.85 -40.95 -0.06
C GLY A 951 25.28 -42.28 -0.67
N GLU A 952 25.20 -43.39 0.09
CA GLU A 952 25.43 -44.75 -0.40
C GLU A 952 24.10 -45.43 -0.74
N MET A 953 24.12 -46.30 -1.74
CA MET A 953 22.91 -47.01 -2.20
C MET A 953 22.75 -48.41 -1.62
N ALA A 954 23.87 -49.08 -1.31
CA ALA A 954 23.84 -50.42 -0.76
C ALA A 954 23.54 -50.38 0.74
N ASP A 955 22.62 -51.22 1.19
CA ASP A 955 22.45 -51.49 2.61
C ASP A 955 23.63 -52.30 3.15
N VAL A 956 24.00 -52.04 4.39
CA VAL A 956 25.08 -52.70 5.09
C VAL A 956 24.49 -53.76 6.01
N LEU A 957 24.81 -55.02 5.74
CA LEU A 957 24.36 -56.17 6.51
C LEU A 957 25.46 -56.70 7.43
N THR A 958 25.08 -57.00 8.67
CA THR A 958 25.94 -57.70 9.64
C THR A 958 25.12 -58.72 10.41
N THR A 959 25.70 -59.90 10.62
CA THR A 959 25.10 -60.97 11.43
C THR A 959 25.84 -61.08 12.76
N HIS A 960 25.09 -61.13 13.84
CA HIS A 960 25.58 -61.35 15.20
C HIS A 960 24.94 -62.61 15.79
N GLU A 961 25.66 -63.29 16.67
CA GLU A 961 25.13 -64.42 17.42
C GLU A 961 24.94 -64.05 18.89
N LEU A 962 23.81 -64.44 19.47
CA LEU A 962 23.53 -64.27 20.89
C LEU A 962 22.95 -65.57 21.46
N THR A 963 23.54 -66.06 22.54
CA THR A 963 23.03 -67.26 23.24
C THR A 963 22.27 -66.83 24.49
N VAL A 964 21.04 -67.32 24.63
CA VAL A 964 20.20 -67.11 25.82
C VAL A 964 20.19 -68.38 26.65
N ASP A 965 20.69 -68.29 27.88
CA ASP A 965 20.75 -69.40 28.82
C ASP A 965 19.35 -69.79 29.34
N GLY A 966 19.13 -71.10 29.49
CA GLY A 966 17.91 -71.64 30.07
C GLY A 966 17.56 -73.03 29.53
N PRO A 967 16.37 -73.56 29.88
CA PRO A 967 15.92 -74.86 29.39
C PRO A 967 15.75 -74.83 27.87
N GLN A 968 16.41 -75.77 27.18
CA GLN A 968 16.38 -75.88 25.73
C GLN A 968 14.92 -76.06 25.25
N PRO A 969 14.42 -75.18 24.37
CA PRO A 969 13.07 -75.30 23.84
C PRO A 969 12.96 -76.48 22.87
N VAL A 970 11.72 -76.88 22.58
CA VAL A 970 11.47 -77.84 21.50
C VAL A 970 11.95 -77.23 20.17
N ARG A 971 12.81 -77.98 19.46
CA ARG A 971 13.32 -77.59 18.16
C ARG A 971 12.16 -77.43 17.19
N TYR A 972 12.05 -76.25 16.59
CA TYR A 972 11.11 -75.99 15.52
C TYR A 972 11.62 -76.65 14.23
N VAL A 973 10.71 -77.31 13.51
CA VAL A 973 10.98 -77.89 12.19
C VAL A 973 10.24 -77.03 11.19
N VAL A 974 10.99 -76.35 10.32
CA VAL A 974 10.41 -75.57 9.23
C VAL A 974 9.68 -76.54 8.29
N PRO A 975 8.38 -76.34 8.01
CA PRO A 975 7.66 -77.18 7.07
C PRO A 975 8.23 -77.03 5.65
N ASP A 976 8.15 -78.08 4.83
CA ASP A 976 8.69 -78.05 3.46
C ASP A 976 8.00 -76.99 2.58
N VAL A 977 6.68 -76.83 2.75
CA VAL A 977 5.86 -75.83 2.06
C VAL A 977 4.74 -75.37 2.98
N ASP A 978 4.62 -74.06 3.17
CA ASP A 978 3.53 -73.38 3.88
C ASP A 978 3.23 -72.06 3.16
N ARG A 979 2.10 -71.99 2.46
CA ARG A 979 1.78 -70.89 1.53
C ARG A 979 0.58 -70.04 1.96
N VAL A 980 -0.05 -70.35 3.08
CA VAL A 980 -1.26 -69.65 3.53
C VAL A 980 -1.10 -69.26 4.99
N ALA A 981 -1.15 -67.96 5.26
CA ALA A 981 -1.14 -67.44 6.62
C ALA A 981 -2.49 -66.78 6.91
N VAL A 982 -3.11 -67.15 8.04
CA VAL A 982 -4.28 -66.44 8.57
C VAL A 982 -3.86 -65.75 9.86
N VAL A 983 -3.78 -64.42 9.81
CA VAL A 983 -3.34 -63.60 10.94
C VAL A 983 -4.39 -62.54 11.19
N ASP A 984 -4.91 -62.49 12.41
CA ASP A 984 -5.81 -61.43 12.89
C ASP A 984 -7.07 -61.16 12.03
N GLY A 985 -7.58 -62.20 11.36
CA GLY A 985 -8.77 -62.12 10.50
C GLY A 985 -8.47 -61.88 9.02
N THR A 986 -7.21 -61.66 8.64
CA THR A 986 -6.78 -61.55 7.25
C THR A 986 -6.08 -62.82 6.80
N ARG A 987 -6.51 -63.37 5.67
CA ARG A 987 -5.88 -64.47 4.95
C ARG A 987 -4.94 -63.92 3.89
N ILE A 988 -3.70 -64.38 3.91
CA ILE A 988 -2.65 -63.99 2.97
C ILE A 988 -2.12 -65.26 2.30
N ASP A 989 -2.30 -65.36 0.97
CA ASP A 989 -1.84 -66.48 0.15
C ASP A 989 -0.56 -66.08 -0.61
N LEU A 990 0.51 -66.88 -0.46
CA LEU A 990 1.77 -66.74 -1.20
C LEU A 990 1.74 -67.64 -2.44
N ILE A 991 1.68 -67.03 -3.62
CA ILE A 991 1.53 -67.69 -4.92
C ILE A 991 2.81 -67.51 -5.74
N GLY A 992 3.41 -68.58 -6.25
CA GLY A 992 4.67 -68.54 -7.00
C GLY A 992 5.57 -69.72 -6.62
N ASP A 993 6.61 -69.98 -7.42
CA ASP A 993 7.53 -71.11 -7.19
C ASP A 993 8.96 -70.60 -6.96
N ALA A 994 9.66 -71.23 -6.00
CA ALA A 994 11.04 -70.88 -5.65
C ALA A 994 12.03 -71.64 -6.55
N VAL A 995 12.75 -70.91 -7.41
CA VAL A 995 13.74 -71.46 -8.35
C VAL A 995 15.14 -71.01 -7.95
N VAL A 996 16.08 -71.96 -7.96
CA VAL A 996 17.48 -71.70 -7.59
C VAL A 996 18.25 -71.11 -8.77
N GLY A 997 18.95 -70.00 -8.56
CA GLY A 997 19.84 -69.36 -9.52
C GLY A 997 19.21 -68.23 -10.35
N GLU A 998 17.90 -68.03 -10.26
CA GLU A 998 17.13 -66.97 -10.92
C GLU A 998 16.26 -66.23 -9.89
N THR A 999 15.77 -65.04 -10.24
CA THR A 999 14.80 -64.31 -9.42
C THR A 999 13.44 -64.96 -9.58
N SER A 1000 12.83 -65.38 -8.47
CA SER A 1000 11.49 -65.95 -8.44
C SER A 1000 10.44 -64.87 -8.17
N ASP A 1001 9.34 -64.92 -8.92
CA ASP A 1001 8.22 -64.00 -8.78
C ASP A 1001 7.13 -64.61 -7.90
N PHE A 1002 6.82 -63.95 -6.80
CA PHE A 1002 5.73 -64.29 -5.89
C PHE A 1002 4.64 -63.24 -5.93
N ARG A 1003 3.41 -63.66 -5.66
CA ARG A 1003 2.24 -62.82 -5.45
C ARG A 1003 1.65 -63.09 -4.08
N LEU A 1004 1.46 -62.04 -3.30
CA LEU A 1004 0.80 -62.05 -1.99
C LEU A 1004 -0.63 -61.57 -2.20
N ALA A 1005 -1.60 -62.49 -2.10
CA ALA A 1005 -3.01 -62.17 -2.25
C ALA A 1005 -3.69 -62.02 -0.88
N PHE A 1006 -4.39 -60.92 -0.68
CA PHE A 1006 -5.03 -60.55 0.60
C PHE A 1006 -6.55 -60.72 0.51
N SER A 1007 -7.12 -61.44 1.48
CA SER A 1007 -8.57 -61.61 1.62
C SER A 1007 -8.98 -61.62 3.09
N ASP A 1008 -10.23 -61.24 3.39
CA ASP A 1008 -10.80 -61.43 4.72
C ASP A 1008 -11.01 -62.93 4.97
N ALA A 1009 -10.55 -63.42 6.12
CA ALA A 1009 -10.58 -64.85 6.43
C ALA A 1009 -11.99 -65.39 6.71
N GLY A 1010 -12.94 -64.51 7.06
CA GLY A 1010 -14.33 -64.88 7.34
C GLY A 1010 -15.24 -64.79 6.11
N SER A 1011 -15.14 -63.71 5.34
CA SER A 1011 -15.98 -63.43 4.17
C SER A 1011 -15.36 -63.87 2.83
N GLY A 1012 -14.04 -63.94 2.74
CA GLY A 1012 -13.31 -64.18 1.50
C GLY A 1012 -13.22 -62.98 0.56
N GLU A 1013 -13.73 -61.82 0.96
CA GLU A 1013 -13.65 -60.57 0.17
C GLU A 1013 -12.18 -60.11 0.06
N PRO A 1014 -11.76 -59.56 -1.09
CA PRO A 1014 -10.42 -59.01 -1.26
C PRO A 1014 -10.15 -57.85 -0.29
N VAL A 1015 -8.93 -57.76 0.24
CA VAL A 1015 -8.48 -56.64 1.08
C VAL A 1015 -7.59 -55.72 0.26
N ASP A 1016 -8.07 -54.52 -0.07
CA ASP A 1016 -7.44 -53.54 -0.97
C ASP A 1016 -7.03 -52.23 -0.26
N ASP A 1017 -7.06 -52.23 1.07
CA ASP A 1017 -6.75 -51.09 1.93
C ASP A 1017 -5.43 -51.22 2.70
N VAL A 1018 -4.52 -52.10 2.23
CA VAL A 1018 -3.18 -52.25 2.81
C VAL A 1018 -2.45 -50.92 2.73
N GLN A 1019 -1.90 -50.45 3.84
CA GLN A 1019 -1.25 -49.15 3.97
C GLN A 1019 0.26 -49.28 3.91
N PRO A 1020 0.99 -48.21 3.51
CA PRO A 1020 2.43 -48.12 3.66
C PRO A 1020 2.90 -48.46 5.07
N TYR A 1021 3.87 -49.35 5.15
CA TYR A 1021 4.58 -49.71 6.36
C TYR A 1021 6.08 -49.51 6.13
N LEU A 1022 6.72 -48.65 6.93
CA LEU A 1022 8.15 -48.34 6.81
C LEU A 1022 8.56 -47.92 5.39
N GLY A 1023 7.65 -47.26 4.67
CA GLY A 1023 7.90 -46.77 3.32
C GLY A 1023 7.91 -47.80 2.19
N ALA A 1024 7.39 -49.01 2.43
CA ALA A 1024 7.06 -50.00 1.40
C ALA A 1024 5.60 -50.47 1.53
N ALA A 1025 5.08 -51.17 0.51
CA ALA A 1025 3.76 -51.83 0.59
C ALA A 1025 3.79 -53.04 1.54
N GLY A 1026 4.95 -53.68 1.68
CA GLY A 1026 5.22 -54.70 2.69
C GLY A 1026 6.71 -55.01 2.80
N HIS A 1027 7.10 -55.56 3.95
CA HIS A 1027 8.48 -55.98 4.22
C HIS A 1027 8.54 -57.50 4.35
N VAL A 1028 9.43 -58.16 3.63
CA VAL A 1028 9.56 -59.62 3.64
C VAL A 1028 10.98 -60.01 3.99
N VAL A 1029 11.12 -60.79 5.06
CA VAL A 1029 12.39 -61.40 5.45
C VAL A 1029 12.41 -62.84 5.00
N LEU A 1030 13.47 -63.27 4.33
CA LEU A 1030 13.70 -64.63 3.83
C LEU A 1030 14.97 -65.21 4.45
N MET A 1031 14.89 -66.43 4.99
CA MET A 1031 16.03 -67.16 5.56
C MET A 1031 16.00 -68.66 5.20
N LYS A 1032 17.16 -69.24 4.87
CA LYS A 1032 17.29 -70.68 4.62
C LYS A 1032 17.33 -71.46 5.92
N ALA A 1033 16.59 -72.57 5.98
CA ALA A 1033 16.65 -73.49 7.11
C ALA A 1033 18.04 -74.14 7.23
N GLY A 1034 18.68 -73.98 8.39
CA GLY A 1034 19.99 -74.59 8.69
C GLY A 1034 21.19 -73.87 8.08
N ALA A 1035 21.03 -72.66 7.56
CA ALA A 1035 22.11 -71.77 7.15
C ALA A 1035 21.89 -70.35 7.71
N ASP A 1036 22.90 -69.51 7.63
CA ASP A 1036 22.93 -68.12 8.10
C ASP A 1036 22.58 -67.10 6.99
N THR A 1037 21.91 -67.55 5.92
CA THR A 1037 21.51 -66.67 4.82
C THR A 1037 20.37 -65.74 5.25
N PHE A 1038 20.50 -64.46 4.93
CA PHE A 1038 19.52 -63.43 5.23
C PHE A 1038 19.24 -62.59 3.98
N ALA A 1039 17.96 -62.41 3.66
CA ALA A 1039 17.53 -61.43 2.67
C ALA A 1039 16.32 -60.64 3.20
N HIS A 1040 16.37 -59.33 3.02
CA HIS A 1040 15.26 -58.42 3.25
C HIS A 1040 14.79 -57.89 1.89
N ARG A 1041 13.49 -57.97 1.64
CA ARG A 1041 12.83 -57.63 0.39
C ARG A 1041 11.57 -56.84 0.64
N HIS A 1042 11.13 -56.09 -0.37
CA HIS A 1042 9.92 -55.30 -0.31
C HIS A 1042 8.86 -55.90 -1.25
N ALA A 1043 7.62 -55.88 -0.79
CA ALA A 1043 6.48 -56.14 -1.65
C ALA A 1043 6.10 -54.85 -2.39
N GLU A 1044 5.73 -54.98 -3.65
CA GLU A 1044 5.46 -53.88 -4.56
C GLU A 1044 4.08 -54.05 -5.20
N THR A 1045 3.57 -52.96 -5.78
CA THR A 1045 2.39 -53.03 -6.63
C THR A 1045 2.62 -52.14 -7.84
N PHE A 1046 2.00 -52.51 -8.96
CA PHE A 1046 2.11 -51.80 -10.22
C PHE A 1046 0.76 -51.25 -10.64
N ASP A 1047 0.76 -50.06 -11.24
CA ASP A 1047 -0.43 -49.47 -11.84
C ASP A 1047 -0.83 -50.16 -13.15
N ASP A 1048 -1.98 -49.77 -13.73
CA ASP A 1048 -2.50 -50.34 -15.00
C ASP A 1048 -1.54 -50.21 -16.19
N GLN A 1049 -0.48 -49.40 -16.07
CA GLN A 1049 0.56 -49.22 -17.09
C GLN A 1049 1.85 -49.99 -16.77
N GLY A 1050 1.82 -50.86 -15.75
CA GLY A 1050 2.94 -51.69 -15.34
C GLY A 1050 4.03 -50.92 -14.60
N ARG A 1051 3.70 -49.81 -13.93
CA ARG A 1051 4.68 -48.94 -13.25
C ARG A 1051 4.54 -49.05 -11.73
N PRO A 1052 5.64 -49.05 -10.96
CA PRO A 1052 5.60 -49.22 -9.51
C PRO A 1052 4.86 -48.06 -8.84
N VAL A 1053 4.06 -48.37 -7.82
CA VAL A 1053 3.32 -47.39 -7.02
C VAL A 1053 4.11 -47.03 -5.76
N THR A 1054 4.48 -45.76 -5.62
CA THR A 1054 5.25 -45.27 -4.46
C THR A 1054 4.42 -45.29 -3.17
N ALA A 1055 5.00 -45.78 -2.08
CA ALA A 1055 4.36 -45.94 -0.77
C ALA A 1055 4.24 -44.65 0.06
N LEU A 1056 3.67 -43.59 -0.53
CA LEU A 1056 3.42 -42.32 0.15
C LEU A 1056 2.32 -42.43 1.22
N PRO A 1057 2.33 -41.61 2.29
CA PRO A 1057 1.23 -41.54 3.25
C PRO A 1057 -0.14 -41.37 2.57
N GLY A 1058 -1.11 -42.21 2.96
CA GLY A 1058 -2.46 -42.21 2.40
C GLY A 1058 -2.62 -42.95 1.06
N THR A 1059 -1.56 -43.55 0.52
CA THR A 1059 -1.67 -44.56 -0.56
C THR A 1059 -2.23 -45.85 0.02
N THR A 1060 -3.07 -46.55 -0.74
CA THR A 1060 -3.58 -47.89 -0.39
C THR A 1060 -3.13 -48.90 -1.43
N PHE A 1061 -2.98 -50.15 -1.02
CA PHE A 1061 -2.51 -51.25 -1.85
C PHE A 1061 -3.39 -52.50 -1.70
N GLY A 1062 -3.27 -53.39 -2.68
CA GLY A 1062 -3.98 -54.66 -2.70
C GLY A 1062 -5.00 -54.73 -3.84
N PRO A 1063 -5.70 -55.88 -3.98
CA PRO A 1063 -5.62 -57.05 -3.12
C PRO A 1063 -4.44 -57.99 -3.43
N VAL A 1064 -3.55 -57.62 -4.36
CA VAL A 1064 -2.35 -58.40 -4.70
C VAL A 1064 -1.12 -57.51 -4.65
N LEU A 1065 -0.06 -58.01 -4.02
CA LEU A 1065 1.28 -57.43 -4.07
C LEU A 1065 2.25 -58.41 -4.72
N ASP A 1066 3.17 -57.89 -5.53
CA ASP A 1066 4.25 -58.65 -6.15
C ASP A 1066 5.48 -58.65 -5.22
N LEU A 1067 6.22 -59.76 -5.21
CA LEU A 1067 7.44 -59.95 -4.43
C LEU A 1067 8.46 -60.70 -5.28
N HIS A 1068 9.62 -60.08 -5.47
CA HIS A 1068 10.74 -60.69 -6.18
C HIS A 1068 11.77 -61.21 -5.16
N ALA A 1069 12.17 -62.47 -5.28
CA ALA A 1069 13.15 -63.08 -4.37
C ALA A 1069 14.09 -64.05 -5.09
N ARG A 1070 15.39 -63.95 -4.81
CA ARG A 1070 16.42 -64.82 -5.38
C ARG A 1070 16.82 -65.91 -4.37
N PHE A 1071 17.01 -67.13 -4.86
CA PHE A 1071 17.47 -68.26 -4.06
C PHE A 1071 18.81 -68.78 -4.58
N ASP A 1072 19.88 -68.61 -3.81
CA ASP A 1072 21.23 -68.98 -4.29
C ASP A 1072 21.52 -70.48 -4.19
N THR A 1073 20.84 -71.19 -3.29
CA THR A 1073 21.10 -72.62 -3.07
C THR A 1073 19.81 -73.40 -2.87
N PRO A 1074 19.75 -74.69 -3.27
CA PRO A 1074 18.58 -75.52 -3.01
C PRO A 1074 18.35 -75.73 -1.50
N GLY A 1075 17.08 -75.82 -1.10
CA GLY A 1075 16.67 -76.12 0.27
C GLY A 1075 15.35 -75.47 0.67
N THR A 1076 14.95 -75.70 1.93
CA THR A 1076 13.76 -75.10 2.52
C THR A 1076 14.09 -73.72 3.06
N TYR A 1077 13.26 -72.73 2.75
CA TYR A 1077 13.36 -71.35 3.20
C TYR A 1077 12.11 -70.97 3.97
N ARG A 1078 12.29 -70.13 5.00
CA ARG A 1078 11.21 -69.51 5.76
C ARG A 1078 11.12 -68.03 5.42
N LEU A 1079 9.89 -67.54 5.24
CA LEU A 1079 9.60 -66.14 5.01
C LEU A 1079 8.75 -65.57 6.13
N TRP A 1080 8.94 -64.30 6.45
CA TRP A 1080 8.02 -63.51 7.27
C TRP A 1080 7.69 -62.23 6.54
N ALA A 1081 6.43 -62.09 6.14
CA ALA A 1081 5.93 -60.93 5.43
C ALA A 1081 5.13 -60.02 6.37
N GLN A 1082 5.48 -58.75 6.43
CA GLN A 1082 4.87 -57.75 7.31
C GLN A 1082 4.14 -56.67 6.53
N PHE A 1083 2.91 -56.40 6.95
CA PHE A 1083 2.02 -55.44 6.28
C PHE A 1083 1.27 -54.62 7.32
N ARG A 1084 0.89 -53.38 6.96
CA ARG A 1084 -0.02 -52.56 7.74
C ARG A 1084 -1.40 -52.60 7.09
N LEU A 1085 -2.42 -53.01 7.83
CA LEU A 1085 -3.81 -53.06 7.34
C LEU A 1085 -4.46 -51.66 7.40
N GLY A 1086 -5.62 -51.48 6.76
CA GLY A 1086 -6.34 -50.19 6.75
C GLY A 1086 -6.77 -49.65 8.12
N ASP A 1087 -6.85 -50.52 9.12
CA ASP A 1087 -7.11 -50.13 10.52
C ASP A 1087 -5.84 -49.70 11.30
N GLY A 1088 -4.67 -49.72 10.65
CA GLY A 1088 -3.38 -49.32 11.19
C GLY A 1088 -2.60 -50.41 11.92
N ARG A 1089 -3.15 -51.62 12.10
CA ARG A 1089 -2.42 -52.75 12.71
C ARG A 1089 -1.34 -53.30 11.79
N VAL A 1090 -0.22 -53.74 12.37
CA VAL A 1090 0.87 -54.42 11.64
C VAL A 1090 0.76 -55.92 11.87
N VAL A 1091 0.59 -56.69 10.80
CA VAL A 1091 0.53 -58.15 10.82
C VAL A 1091 1.83 -58.76 10.33
N THR A 1092 2.20 -59.95 10.82
CA THR A 1092 3.36 -60.73 10.35
C THR A 1092 2.90 -62.12 9.92
N ALA A 1093 2.96 -62.40 8.62
CA ALA A 1093 2.56 -63.66 8.01
C ALA A 1093 3.79 -64.55 7.75
N PRO A 1094 3.91 -65.71 8.41
CA PRO A 1094 4.97 -66.67 8.14
C PRO A 1094 4.63 -67.56 6.94
N PHE A 1095 5.62 -67.87 6.10
CA PHE A 1095 5.52 -68.83 5.00
C PHE A 1095 6.75 -69.75 4.96
N ALA A 1096 6.65 -70.85 4.23
CA ALA A 1096 7.78 -71.71 3.90
C ALA A 1096 7.73 -72.16 2.43
N VAL A 1097 8.87 -72.13 1.76
CA VAL A 1097 9.02 -72.56 0.36
C VAL A 1097 10.24 -73.44 0.22
N THR A 1098 10.21 -74.40 -0.72
CA THR A 1098 11.38 -75.21 -1.06
C THR A 1098 11.93 -74.74 -2.41
N ALA A 1099 13.15 -74.21 -2.42
CA ALA A 1099 13.85 -73.81 -3.64
C ALA A 1099 14.51 -75.03 -4.31
N ARG A 1100 14.26 -75.22 -5.61
CA ARG A 1100 14.80 -76.34 -6.40
C ARG A 1100 15.44 -75.82 -7.71
N HIS A 1101 16.34 -76.61 -8.29
CA HIS A 1101 16.81 -76.36 -9.65
C HIS A 1101 15.72 -76.71 -10.67
N ASP A 1102 15.62 -75.94 -11.74
CA ASP A 1102 14.54 -75.96 -12.76
C ASP A 1102 14.31 -77.32 -13.46
N VAL A 1103 15.23 -78.28 -13.31
CA VAL A 1103 15.17 -79.60 -13.96
C VAL A 1103 14.11 -80.53 -13.34
N ASP A 1104 13.58 -80.24 -12.14
CA ASP A 1104 12.61 -81.10 -11.44
C ASP A 1104 11.13 -80.64 -11.53
N ALA A 1105 10.82 -79.53 -12.23
CA ALA A 1105 9.47 -78.94 -12.26
C ALA A 1105 8.46 -79.69 -13.15
N GLY A 1106 8.87 -80.72 -13.89
CA GLY A 1106 8.05 -81.42 -14.89
C GLY A 1106 6.94 -82.35 -14.39
N ARG A 1107 6.63 -82.41 -13.09
CA ARG A 1107 5.56 -83.27 -12.56
C ARG A 1107 4.84 -82.65 -11.37
N HIS A 1108 3.81 -81.83 -11.59
CA HIS A 1108 2.55 -81.77 -10.82
C HIS A 1108 1.54 -80.84 -11.52
N PRO A 1109 0.22 -81.05 -11.34
CA PRO A 1109 -0.80 -80.50 -12.24
C PRO A 1109 -1.07 -79.02 -11.98
N THR A 1110 -1.10 -78.25 -13.05
CA THR A 1110 -1.55 -76.85 -13.09
C THR A 1110 -2.98 -76.76 -12.56
N VAL A 1111 -3.18 -76.10 -11.41
CA VAL A 1111 -4.52 -75.69 -10.96
C VAL A 1111 -4.85 -74.39 -11.69
N THR A 1112 -5.67 -74.51 -12.73
CA THR A 1112 -6.25 -73.37 -13.43
C THR A 1112 -7.31 -72.72 -12.53
N VAL A 1113 -7.03 -71.53 -12.00
CA VAL A 1113 -8.07 -70.65 -11.46
C VAL A 1113 -8.58 -69.77 -12.61
N THR A 1114 -9.84 -69.98 -12.96
CA THR A 1114 -10.60 -69.18 -13.93
C THR A 1114 -10.66 -67.72 -13.51
N SER A 1115 -10.22 -66.82 -14.39
CA SER A 1115 -10.47 -65.38 -14.30
C SER A 1115 -11.96 -65.10 -14.51
N GLY A 1116 -12.64 -64.70 -13.45
CA GLY A 1116 -13.94 -64.04 -13.55
C GLY A 1116 -13.73 -62.61 -13.99
N SER A 1117 -14.14 -62.31 -15.23
CA SER A 1117 -14.25 -60.94 -15.75
C SER A 1117 -15.48 -60.25 -15.16
N HIS A 1118 -15.29 -59.12 -14.47
CA HIS A 1118 -16.24 -58.01 -14.28
C HIS A 1118 -15.36 -56.78 -13.93
N GLY A 1119 -15.54 -55.57 -14.44
CA GLY A 1119 -16.67 -54.94 -15.13
C GLY A 1119 -16.63 -53.48 -14.73
#